data_AF-A0A7J3WH69-F1
#
_entry.id   AF-A0A7J3WH69-F1
#
_cell.length_a   1.000
_cell.length_b   1.000
_cell.length_c   1.000
_cell.angle_alpha   90.00
_cell.angle_beta   90.00
_cell.angle_gamma   90.00
#
_symmetry.space_group_name_H-M   'P 1'
#
loop_
_entity.id
_entity.type
_entity.pdbx_description
1 polymer ?
#
loop_
_entity_poly.entity_id
_entity_poly.type
_entity_poly.pdbx_seq_one_letter_code
_entity_poly.pdbx_strand_id
1 'polypeptide(L)'
;MGRRILGAVLLFFLFLPYLIHPPLTPHSHNITHINETLEIAENSSRSIDMIGAWRKSVLTVLIAPTSDERYTRWAGQAVDWWARAIETFTALYNYSYLSQLRFVKLVEGVNGTSGDIVIRYVQTLGERICGAAYPYIVNGEIRRVAIELSKECIAGREEYAIVVALHEFGHALGLGHTENSKDLMYEYLVPGSRPSTLNLYALAVAYSWLDAGYFKRPPEQVSLIEEIDYLQLLDVDGLPVKLRVRIYLDLNGEEQLYKTIIVTAGERISINVDTLISGVNNDSARFLFAGWRLRGSQTLISQNVTLSIKPTLNADYVASFYAEYRVVIDYGQGLFTDEWVRRGHRIYVAAPYLVNLTSSERLVFKMWKGSVNSTSNAIELIVEGPVRLSAVYQREFLVEVSSEIGVAVGAGWWPEGTILNITVSPSIVEINEQNRLFLKGFEGTFYTPSQLVSLNISSPVRLTAIWIVQHLVRVESPGREVSESFWVDHNSQTVIMARPGIVWSNGTQAVFAGWLSPIKSTEPYLVVNITAPSKFVPEYRRYYYVDVKSTYPVNVSPGWYQEGEILELSIPKSIELDAGRRAVFLGATGGATIVDGLRLKVEAPCGIILHWREEVLVVVEGGVWGGEEALWVPVNQTIMLHAPRIIAISEDESLEFVKWSGRVESNASMLSLKVEESIRLTPLYRRLYRVSVTTNPPIEASILLRGENGAMIRFSTEERAWLPEGSFEVLEIDWHGRDVKETVSLNVTSPGRYMVNVSVARPAVKVADFLGLPAPFFQISVQRPDGTVEWDGYSDGYGNVALHVAKGDAVRLKAGWMVFEQEDTFNPLEPVVRVPIGLYSLLLYTALAFVACFLVAWKKFSASAS
;
A
#
# COMPACT_ATOMS: atom_id res chain seq x y z
N MET A 1 49.60 -35.30 22.90
CA MET A 1 49.84 -35.01 24.32
C MET A 1 50.28 -33.55 24.43
N GLY A 2 49.55 -32.69 25.16
CA GLY A 2 49.99 -31.33 25.49
C GLY A 2 49.68 -30.19 24.47
N ARG A 3 48.85 -29.25 24.92
CA ARG A 3 48.90 -27.78 24.69
C ARG A 3 48.80 -27.15 23.27
N ARG A 4 47.69 -26.40 23.12
CA ARG A 4 47.60 -24.95 22.81
C ARG A 4 47.90 -24.38 21.40
N ILE A 5 46.82 -23.80 20.82
CA ILE A 5 46.66 -22.36 20.41
C ILE A 5 47.51 -21.79 19.25
N LEU A 6 46.81 -21.05 18.36
CA LEU A 6 47.26 -20.14 17.29
C LEU A 6 47.89 -20.75 16.01
N GLY A 7 47.47 -20.26 14.84
CA GLY A 7 48.15 -20.47 13.56
C GLY A 7 47.27 -20.46 12.30
N ALA A 8 47.09 -19.30 11.67
CA ALA A 8 46.52 -19.01 10.32
C ALA A 8 45.11 -19.56 9.95
N VAL A 9 44.16 -18.86 9.31
CA VAL A 9 44.12 -17.75 8.31
C VAL A 9 44.22 -18.23 6.84
N LEU A 10 43.21 -17.84 6.02
CA LEU A 10 43.07 -17.97 4.55
C LEU A 10 43.15 -19.40 3.96
N LEU A 11 42.17 -19.96 3.26
CA LEU A 11 40.79 -19.56 2.91
C LEU A 11 40.60 -18.30 2.02
N PHE A 12 41.02 -18.37 0.75
CA PHE A 12 40.16 -18.03 -0.41
C PHE A 12 40.78 -18.47 -1.76
N PHE A 13 39.92 -18.58 -2.80
CA PHE A 13 40.15 -18.71 -4.26
C PHE A 13 39.80 -20.04 -4.98
N LEU A 14 38.55 -20.09 -5.48
CA LEU A 14 38.10 -20.67 -6.79
C LEU A 14 38.26 -22.20 -7.04
N PHE A 15 37.54 -22.88 -7.94
CA PHE A 15 36.41 -22.54 -8.84
C PHE A 15 35.46 -23.78 -9.01
N LEU A 16 34.36 -23.61 -9.77
CA LEU A 16 33.36 -24.59 -10.25
C LEU A 16 33.92 -25.55 -11.36
N PRO A 17 33.19 -26.51 -12.01
CA PRO A 17 31.76 -26.96 -11.88
C PRO A 17 31.42 -28.49 -12.05
N TYR A 18 30.11 -28.82 -12.00
CA TYR A 18 29.32 -29.73 -12.91
C TYR A 18 29.09 -31.26 -12.68
N LEU A 19 27.85 -31.70 -13.05
CA LEU A 19 27.37 -33.05 -13.53
C LEU A 19 27.19 -34.18 -12.46
N ILE A 20 26.20 -35.12 -12.46
CA ILE A 20 25.12 -35.60 -13.37
C ILE A 20 23.76 -35.89 -12.62
N HIS A 21 22.67 -36.00 -13.39
CA HIS A 21 21.24 -36.40 -13.19
C HIS A 21 20.86 -37.71 -12.38
N PRO A 22 19.54 -38.04 -12.20
CA PRO A 22 18.99 -38.87 -11.10
C PRO A 22 18.40 -40.25 -11.52
N PRO A 23 17.71 -40.97 -10.60
CA PRO A 23 16.74 -42.03 -10.93
C PRO A 23 15.25 -41.66 -10.62
N LEU A 24 14.32 -42.45 -11.15
CA LEU A 24 12.84 -42.35 -11.02
C LEU A 24 12.20 -43.75 -10.83
N THR A 25 10.85 -43.85 -10.89
CA THR A 25 9.95 -45.05 -10.81
C THR A 25 9.30 -45.31 -9.42
N PRO A 26 8.16 -46.04 -9.27
CA PRO A 26 7.51 -46.96 -10.24
C PRO A 26 5.94 -46.99 -10.35
N HIS A 27 5.46 -47.91 -11.21
CA HIS A 27 4.10 -48.51 -11.27
C HIS A 27 2.93 -47.64 -11.84
N SER A 28 1.81 -48.20 -12.34
CA SER A 28 1.27 -49.59 -12.34
C SER A 28 0.61 -50.03 -13.68
N HIS A 29 -0.02 -51.23 -13.74
CA HIS A 29 -0.63 -51.87 -14.91
C HIS A 29 -2.17 -51.72 -15.00
N ASN A 30 -2.77 -51.89 -16.20
CA ASN A 30 -3.67 -53.03 -16.51
C ASN A 30 -4.19 -53.06 -17.97
N ILE A 31 -4.72 -54.22 -18.39
CA ILE A 31 -5.23 -54.55 -19.76
C ILE A 31 -6.56 -55.32 -19.61
N THR A 32 -7.51 -55.12 -20.52
CA THR A 32 -8.70 -55.99 -20.73
C THR A 32 -8.97 -56.23 -22.23
N HIS A 33 -9.77 -57.26 -22.56
CA HIS A 33 -9.90 -57.83 -23.91
C HIS A 33 -11.31 -57.69 -24.54
N ILE A 34 -11.39 -58.09 -25.82
CA ILE A 34 -12.50 -57.89 -26.79
C ILE A 34 -13.54 -59.03 -26.73
N ASN A 35 -14.76 -58.83 -27.26
CA ASN A 35 -15.69 -59.87 -27.72
C ASN A 35 -16.63 -59.36 -28.84
N GLU A 36 -17.06 -60.23 -29.76
CA GLU A 36 -18.07 -60.01 -30.82
C GLU A 36 -18.90 -61.30 -31.06
N THR A 37 -20.08 -61.19 -31.71
CA THR A 37 -20.98 -62.31 -32.09
C THR A 37 -21.72 -62.04 -33.42
N LEU A 38 -22.29 -63.08 -34.04
CA LEU A 38 -22.91 -63.06 -35.40
C LEU A 38 -24.16 -63.97 -35.50
N GLU A 39 -25.08 -63.65 -36.42
CA GLU A 39 -26.33 -64.41 -36.74
C GLU A 39 -26.54 -64.59 -38.27
N ILE A 40 -27.52 -65.40 -38.70
CA ILE A 40 -27.78 -65.83 -40.10
C ILE A 40 -29.30 -65.85 -40.42
N ALA A 41 -29.69 -65.69 -41.70
CA ALA A 41 -31.08 -65.46 -42.19
C ALA A 41 -31.74 -66.64 -42.97
N GLU A 42 -32.93 -66.42 -43.54
CA GLU A 42 -33.91 -67.48 -43.93
C GLU A 42 -34.70 -67.19 -45.23
N ASN A 43 -35.08 -68.23 -46.00
CA ASN A 43 -36.14 -68.21 -47.04
C ASN A 43 -36.59 -69.64 -47.43
N SER A 44 -37.89 -69.90 -47.66
CA SER A 44 -38.44 -71.21 -48.11
C SER A 44 -39.89 -71.10 -48.66
N SER A 45 -40.32 -72.08 -49.48
CA SER A 45 -41.64 -72.07 -50.15
C SER A 45 -42.86 -72.06 -49.20
N ARG A 46 -44.00 -71.57 -49.69
CA ARG A 46 -45.26 -71.37 -48.93
C ARG A 46 -46.50 -72.01 -49.58
N SER A 47 -46.35 -72.87 -50.59
CA SER A 47 -47.45 -73.58 -51.26
C SER A 47 -47.43 -75.09 -51.00
N ILE A 48 -48.60 -75.73 -51.09
CA ILE A 48 -48.81 -77.18 -50.95
C ILE A 48 -49.91 -77.65 -51.90
N ASP A 49 -49.69 -78.77 -52.58
CA ASP A 49 -50.65 -79.36 -53.50
C ASP A 49 -51.82 -80.03 -52.78
N MET A 50 -52.87 -80.39 -53.51
CA MET A 50 -54.12 -80.94 -52.97
C MET A 50 -54.60 -82.17 -53.75
N ILE A 51 -54.81 -83.27 -53.04
CA ILE A 51 -55.30 -84.55 -53.58
C ILE A 51 -56.84 -84.59 -53.60
N GLY A 52 -57.50 -84.10 -52.55
CA GLY A 52 -58.97 -84.14 -52.44
C GLY A 52 -59.48 -83.75 -51.05
N ALA A 53 -60.76 -84.02 -50.78
CA ALA A 53 -61.34 -83.89 -49.44
C ALA A 53 -62.43 -84.94 -49.20
N TRP A 54 -62.67 -85.32 -47.94
CA TRP A 54 -63.83 -86.14 -47.56
C TRP A 54 -65.11 -85.30 -47.50
N ARG A 55 -66.26 -85.87 -47.88
CA ARG A 55 -67.62 -85.28 -47.70
C ARG A 55 -68.20 -85.50 -46.28
N LYS A 56 -67.38 -85.96 -45.33
CA LYS A 56 -67.81 -86.23 -43.95
C LYS A 56 -66.75 -85.78 -42.95
N SER A 57 -67.24 -85.42 -41.77
CA SER A 57 -66.45 -84.87 -40.66
C SER A 57 -65.89 -85.94 -39.73
N VAL A 58 -66.55 -87.10 -39.60
CA VAL A 58 -66.06 -88.22 -38.77
C VAL A 58 -65.44 -89.29 -39.68
N LEU A 59 -64.15 -89.54 -39.51
CA LEU A 59 -63.39 -90.55 -40.26
C LEU A 59 -62.98 -91.70 -39.32
N THR A 60 -63.24 -92.93 -39.74
CA THR A 60 -62.75 -94.13 -39.04
C THR A 60 -61.38 -94.52 -39.57
N VAL A 61 -60.41 -94.72 -38.66
CA VAL A 61 -59.03 -95.06 -39.00
C VAL A 61 -58.72 -96.44 -38.45
N LEU A 62 -58.71 -97.46 -39.31
CA LEU A 62 -58.40 -98.84 -38.93
C LEU A 62 -56.89 -99.08 -39.03
N ILE A 63 -56.27 -99.45 -37.93
CA ILE A 63 -54.84 -99.78 -37.87
C ILE A 63 -54.72 -101.31 -37.78
N ALA A 64 -54.07 -101.92 -38.78
CA ALA A 64 -53.75 -103.34 -38.76
C ALA A 64 -52.60 -103.58 -37.75
N PRO A 65 -52.77 -104.45 -36.73
CA PRO A 65 -51.78 -104.64 -35.69
C PRO A 65 -50.52 -105.36 -36.21
N THR A 66 -49.36 -104.91 -35.76
CA THR A 66 -48.05 -105.52 -36.05
C THR A 66 -47.54 -106.38 -34.90
N SER A 67 -46.67 -107.35 -35.22
CA SER A 67 -46.00 -108.23 -34.24
C SER A 67 -45.08 -107.49 -33.25
N ASP A 68 -44.55 -106.33 -33.64
CA ASP A 68 -43.97 -105.34 -32.74
C ASP A 68 -45.00 -104.22 -32.54
N GLU A 69 -45.52 -104.06 -31.33
CA GLU A 69 -46.55 -103.07 -30.99
C GLU A 69 -46.12 -101.61 -31.22
N ARG A 70 -44.81 -101.32 -31.26
CA ARG A 70 -44.32 -99.95 -31.41
C ARG A 70 -44.82 -99.33 -32.72
N TYR A 71 -44.85 -100.10 -33.80
CA TYR A 71 -45.38 -99.67 -35.10
C TYR A 71 -46.89 -99.38 -35.06
N THR A 72 -47.71 -100.27 -34.47
CA THR A 72 -49.13 -100.00 -34.18
C THR A 72 -49.31 -98.70 -33.37
N ARG A 73 -48.43 -98.47 -32.39
CA ARG A 73 -48.45 -97.28 -31.52
C ARG A 73 -48.07 -96.01 -32.26
N TRP A 74 -47.04 -96.01 -33.10
CA TRP A 74 -46.63 -94.84 -33.90
C TRP A 74 -47.70 -94.45 -34.94
N ALA A 75 -48.30 -95.43 -35.64
CA ALA A 75 -49.46 -95.17 -36.50
C ALA A 75 -50.63 -94.58 -35.71
N GLY A 76 -50.90 -95.10 -34.51
CA GLY A 76 -51.93 -94.57 -33.61
C GLY A 76 -51.62 -93.17 -33.06
N GLN A 77 -50.35 -92.81 -32.89
CA GLN A 77 -49.89 -91.50 -32.43
C GLN A 77 -49.93 -90.46 -33.55
N ALA A 78 -49.59 -90.81 -34.80
CA ALA A 78 -49.69 -89.92 -35.95
C ALA A 78 -51.11 -89.33 -36.09
N VAL A 79 -52.14 -90.16 -35.91
CA VAL A 79 -53.55 -89.72 -35.89
C VAL A 79 -53.84 -88.76 -34.73
N ASP A 80 -53.31 -89.02 -33.53
CA ASP A 80 -53.47 -88.14 -32.37
C ASP A 80 -52.74 -86.80 -32.53
N TRP A 81 -51.64 -86.79 -33.29
CA TRP A 81 -50.87 -85.58 -33.59
C TRP A 81 -51.58 -84.75 -34.65
N TRP A 82 -52.16 -85.35 -35.69
CA TRP A 82 -53.04 -84.63 -36.62
C TRP A 82 -54.28 -84.06 -35.93
N ALA A 83 -54.91 -84.79 -35.01
CA ALA A 83 -56.01 -84.27 -34.20
C ALA A 83 -55.55 -83.05 -33.36
N ARG A 84 -54.46 -83.18 -32.59
CA ARG A 84 -53.86 -82.08 -31.81
C ARG A 84 -53.41 -80.90 -32.65
N ALA A 85 -52.96 -81.11 -33.88
CA ALA A 85 -52.59 -80.03 -34.79
C ALA A 85 -53.82 -79.28 -35.33
N ILE A 86 -54.93 -79.98 -35.62
CA ILE A 86 -56.22 -79.35 -35.94
C ILE A 86 -56.71 -78.53 -34.74
N GLU A 87 -56.69 -79.10 -33.55
CA GLU A 87 -57.06 -78.40 -32.31
C GLU A 87 -56.16 -77.18 -32.07
N THR A 88 -54.85 -77.29 -32.24
CA THR A 88 -53.90 -76.17 -32.06
C THR A 88 -54.07 -75.08 -33.12
N PHE A 89 -54.27 -75.46 -34.39
CA PHE A 89 -54.48 -74.50 -35.47
C PHE A 89 -55.81 -73.76 -35.33
N THR A 90 -56.90 -74.46 -35.00
CA THR A 90 -58.22 -73.84 -34.77
C THR A 90 -58.30 -73.13 -33.42
N ALA A 91 -57.42 -73.46 -32.47
CA ALA A 91 -57.20 -72.65 -31.28
C ALA A 91 -56.41 -71.38 -31.60
N LEU A 92 -55.41 -71.38 -32.49
CA LEU A 92 -54.67 -70.18 -32.86
C LEU A 92 -55.45 -69.24 -33.80
N TYR A 93 -56.01 -69.80 -34.87
CA TYR A 93 -56.57 -69.07 -36.02
C TYR A 93 -58.07 -69.35 -36.19
N ASN A 94 -58.80 -68.43 -36.83
CA ASN A 94 -60.27 -68.41 -36.83
C ASN A 94 -60.92 -69.40 -37.84
N TYR A 95 -60.58 -70.69 -37.74
CA TYR A 95 -61.03 -71.78 -38.60
C TYR A 95 -61.78 -72.87 -37.83
N SER A 96 -62.58 -72.48 -36.83
CA SER A 96 -63.21 -73.39 -35.85
C SER A 96 -64.03 -74.53 -36.46
N TYR A 97 -64.60 -74.36 -37.66
CA TYR A 97 -65.28 -75.44 -38.40
C TYR A 97 -64.39 -76.67 -38.65
N LEU A 98 -63.07 -76.50 -38.81
CA LEU A 98 -62.15 -77.61 -39.06
C LEU A 98 -62.06 -78.56 -37.85
N SER A 99 -62.37 -78.10 -36.62
CA SER A 99 -62.45 -78.96 -35.43
C SER A 99 -63.60 -79.98 -35.48
N GLN A 100 -64.55 -79.84 -36.43
CA GLN A 100 -65.52 -80.89 -36.71
C GLN A 100 -64.87 -82.14 -37.32
N LEU A 101 -63.71 -82.01 -37.98
CA LEU A 101 -62.97 -83.13 -38.56
C LEU A 101 -62.33 -83.98 -37.46
N ARG A 102 -62.93 -85.14 -37.16
CA ARG A 102 -62.59 -86.00 -36.03
C ARG A 102 -62.24 -87.42 -36.46
N PHE A 103 -61.20 -87.98 -35.85
CA PHE A 103 -60.69 -89.31 -36.16
C PHE A 103 -61.10 -90.33 -35.09
N VAL A 104 -61.73 -91.42 -35.50
CA VAL A 104 -62.08 -92.55 -34.65
C VAL A 104 -61.09 -93.67 -34.90
N LYS A 105 -60.11 -93.83 -34.00
CA LYS A 105 -59.07 -94.85 -34.10
C LYS A 105 -59.62 -96.23 -33.76
N LEU A 106 -59.44 -97.17 -34.68
CA LEU A 106 -59.79 -98.57 -34.57
C LEU A 106 -58.53 -99.41 -34.75
N VAL A 107 -58.46 -100.57 -34.10
CA VAL A 107 -57.42 -101.58 -34.30
C VAL A 107 -58.09 -102.87 -34.79
N GLU A 108 -57.59 -103.39 -35.89
CA GLU A 108 -58.15 -104.55 -36.58
C GLU A 108 -58.17 -105.79 -35.67
N GLY A 109 -59.36 -106.40 -35.51
CA GLY A 109 -59.56 -107.55 -34.63
C GLY A 109 -59.69 -107.22 -33.14
N VAL A 110 -59.51 -105.96 -32.71
CA VAL A 110 -59.62 -105.53 -31.31
C VAL A 110 -60.92 -104.76 -31.05
N ASN A 111 -61.16 -103.69 -31.82
CA ASN A 111 -62.38 -102.87 -31.71
C ASN A 111 -62.96 -102.42 -33.07
N GLY A 112 -62.40 -102.90 -34.19
CA GLY A 112 -62.93 -102.65 -35.53
C GLY A 112 -62.49 -103.72 -36.54
N THR A 113 -63.17 -103.75 -37.68
CA THR A 113 -62.94 -104.68 -38.80
C THR A 113 -62.95 -104.00 -40.18
N SER A 114 -63.28 -102.72 -40.24
CA SER A 114 -63.22 -101.87 -41.42
C SER A 114 -62.98 -100.41 -40.99
N GLY A 115 -62.51 -99.59 -41.92
CA GLY A 115 -62.29 -98.17 -41.70
C GLY A 115 -62.26 -97.41 -43.02
N ASP A 116 -62.41 -96.09 -42.93
CA ASP A 116 -62.33 -95.16 -44.06
C ASP A 116 -60.89 -95.01 -44.53
N ILE A 117 -59.98 -94.90 -43.57
CA ILE A 117 -58.53 -94.94 -43.75
C ILE A 117 -58.05 -96.25 -43.12
N VAL A 118 -57.35 -97.09 -43.87
CA VAL A 118 -56.77 -98.36 -43.38
C VAL A 118 -55.25 -98.25 -43.39
N ILE A 119 -54.61 -98.25 -42.22
CA ILE A 119 -53.16 -98.17 -42.05
C ILE A 119 -52.60 -99.56 -41.77
N ARG A 120 -51.56 -99.97 -42.52
CA ARG A 120 -50.87 -101.25 -42.33
C ARG A 120 -49.37 -101.10 -42.58
N TYR A 121 -48.57 -101.91 -41.88
CA TYR A 121 -47.14 -102.03 -42.17
C TYR A 121 -46.85 -103.25 -43.04
N VAL A 122 -46.34 -103.01 -44.24
CA VAL A 122 -45.85 -104.03 -45.17
C VAL A 122 -44.34 -104.25 -44.97
N GLN A 123 -43.80 -105.33 -45.52
CA GLN A 123 -42.37 -105.60 -45.37
C GLN A 123 -41.52 -104.59 -46.14
N THR A 124 -41.89 -104.31 -47.38
CA THR A 124 -41.22 -103.35 -48.28
C THR A 124 -42.24 -102.72 -49.24
N LEU A 125 -41.91 -101.53 -49.76
CA LEU A 125 -42.58 -100.86 -50.89
C LEU A 125 -41.59 -100.63 -52.06
N GLY A 126 -40.42 -101.27 -52.03
CA GLY A 126 -39.28 -100.98 -52.91
C GLY A 126 -38.25 -100.06 -52.25
N GLU A 127 -37.02 -100.06 -52.79
CA GLU A 127 -35.77 -99.59 -52.14
C GLU A 127 -35.72 -98.10 -51.70
N ARG A 128 -36.75 -97.30 -51.99
CA ARG A 128 -36.81 -95.87 -51.67
C ARG A 128 -38.17 -95.38 -51.16
N ILE A 129 -39.16 -96.26 -51.00
CA ILE A 129 -40.52 -95.87 -50.59
C ILE A 129 -40.74 -96.27 -49.13
N CYS A 130 -41.01 -95.26 -48.29
CA CYS A 130 -41.12 -95.42 -46.85
C CYS A 130 -42.58 -95.54 -46.39
N GLY A 131 -43.49 -94.84 -47.06
CA GLY A 131 -44.92 -95.02 -46.99
C GLY A 131 -45.55 -94.82 -48.36
N ALA A 132 -46.81 -95.21 -48.50
CA ALA A 132 -47.63 -94.88 -49.66
C ALA A 132 -49.13 -94.85 -49.29
N ALA A 133 -49.78 -93.72 -49.53
CA ALA A 133 -51.22 -93.56 -49.46
C ALA A 133 -51.86 -93.81 -50.83
N TYR A 134 -52.85 -94.70 -50.87
CA TYR A 134 -53.63 -95.08 -52.04
C TYR A 134 -55.09 -94.58 -51.90
N PRO A 135 -55.38 -93.30 -52.21
CA PRO A 135 -56.72 -92.74 -52.10
C PRO A 135 -57.60 -93.13 -53.29
N TYR A 136 -58.82 -93.58 -53.01
CA TYR A 136 -59.87 -93.74 -54.02
C TYR A 136 -60.75 -92.50 -54.05
N ILE A 137 -60.69 -91.76 -55.16
CA ILE A 137 -61.25 -90.42 -55.30
C ILE A 137 -62.25 -90.40 -56.45
N VAL A 138 -63.40 -89.74 -56.26
CA VAL A 138 -64.40 -89.52 -57.32
C VAL A 138 -64.78 -88.04 -57.34
N ASN A 139 -64.49 -87.34 -58.44
CA ASN A 139 -64.74 -85.90 -58.62
C ASN A 139 -64.14 -85.00 -57.51
N GLY A 140 -62.98 -85.40 -56.97
CA GLY A 140 -62.30 -84.71 -55.85
C GLY A 140 -62.81 -85.08 -54.45
N GLU A 141 -63.83 -85.94 -54.35
CA GLU A 141 -64.29 -86.50 -53.08
C GLU A 141 -63.54 -87.80 -52.76
N ILE A 142 -62.84 -87.85 -51.62
CA ILE A 142 -62.18 -89.05 -51.11
C ILE A 142 -63.25 -90.01 -50.57
N ARG A 143 -63.14 -91.30 -50.93
CA ARG A 143 -64.13 -92.35 -50.59
C ARG A 143 -63.57 -93.45 -49.68
N ARG A 144 -62.29 -93.78 -49.82
CA ARG A 144 -61.50 -94.70 -48.99
C ARG A 144 -60.02 -94.44 -49.23
N VAL A 145 -59.16 -94.71 -48.25
CA VAL A 145 -57.69 -94.66 -48.41
C VAL A 145 -57.06 -95.88 -47.76
N ALA A 146 -56.13 -96.54 -48.45
CA ALA A 146 -55.21 -97.48 -47.83
C ALA A 146 -53.85 -96.81 -47.67
N ILE A 147 -53.26 -96.85 -46.47
CA ILE A 147 -51.88 -96.43 -46.20
C ILE A 147 -51.07 -97.70 -45.95
N GLU A 148 -50.01 -97.89 -46.74
CA GLU A 148 -49.01 -98.91 -46.49
C GLU A 148 -47.70 -98.27 -46.03
N LEU A 149 -47.08 -98.83 -44.99
CA LEU A 149 -45.86 -98.32 -44.36
C LEU A 149 -44.75 -99.37 -44.45
N SER A 150 -43.60 -99.01 -45.02
CA SER A 150 -42.49 -99.91 -45.32
C SER A 150 -41.61 -100.12 -44.09
N LYS A 151 -41.63 -101.35 -43.52
CA LYS A 151 -40.72 -101.72 -42.42
C LYS A 151 -39.25 -101.69 -42.82
N GLU A 152 -38.95 -101.95 -44.09
CA GLU A 152 -37.59 -101.97 -44.63
C GLU A 152 -36.94 -100.58 -44.66
N CYS A 153 -37.65 -99.52 -45.07
CA CYS A 153 -37.09 -98.16 -45.07
C CYS A 153 -36.70 -97.68 -43.67
N ILE A 154 -37.56 -97.94 -42.67
CA ILE A 154 -37.41 -97.42 -41.30
C ILE A 154 -36.59 -98.36 -40.38
N ALA A 155 -36.00 -99.42 -40.93
CA ALA A 155 -35.24 -100.40 -40.16
C ALA A 155 -33.99 -99.78 -39.51
N GLY A 156 -33.89 -99.83 -38.17
CA GLY A 156 -32.79 -99.24 -37.41
C GLY A 156 -32.85 -97.72 -37.29
N ARG A 157 -33.99 -97.11 -37.65
CA ARG A 157 -34.35 -95.70 -37.41
C ARG A 157 -35.84 -95.59 -37.09
N GLU A 158 -36.31 -96.41 -36.16
CA GLU A 158 -37.74 -96.53 -35.89
C GLU A 158 -38.38 -95.22 -35.38
N GLU A 159 -37.61 -94.23 -34.93
CA GLU A 159 -38.08 -92.88 -34.64
C GLU A 159 -38.69 -92.16 -35.87
N TYR A 160 -38.34 -92.60 -37.10
CA TYR A 160 -38.95 -92.09 -38.33
C TYR A 160 -40.34 -92.68 -38.60
N ALA A 161 -40.73 -93.78 -37.93
CA ALA A 161 -42.02 -94.45 -38.15
C ALA A 161 -43.22 -93.52 -37.93
N ILE A 162 -43.13 -92.61 -36.95
CA ILE A 162 -44.17 -91.60 -36.70
C ILE A 162 -44.18 -90.49 -37.77
N VAL A 163 -43.02 -90.07 -38.27
CA VAL A 163 -42.91 -89.01 -39.29
C VAL A 163 -43.47 -89.50 -40.63
N VAL A 164 -43.14 -90.74 -41.04
CA VAL A 164 -43.72 -91.36 -42.24
C VAL A 164 -45.22 -91.57 -42.06
N ALA A 165 -45.68 -92.11 -40.93
CA ALA A 165 -47.12 -92.27 -40.67
C ALA A 165 -47.88 -90.94 -40.62
N LEU A 166 -47.24 -89.85 -40.17
CA LEU A 166 -47.77 -88.49 -40.22
C LEU A 166 -47.92 -88.00 -41.67
N HIS A 167 -46.90 -88.18 -42.51
CA HIS A 167 -46.91 -87.79 -43.93
C HIS A 167 -48.03 -88.51 -44.70
N GLU A 168 -48.07 -89.85 -44.64
CA GLU A 168 -49.12 -90.63 -45.32
C GLU A 168 -50.53 -90.33 -44.82
N PHE A 169 -50.68 -90.01 -43.52
CA PHE A 169 -51.98 -89.59 -43.00
C PHE A 169 -52.38 -88.21 -43.52
N GLY A 170 -51.42 -87.30 -43.76
CA GLY A 170 -51.66 -86.03 -44.47
C GLY A 170 -52.25 -86.25 -45.87
N HIS A 171 -51.70 -87.20 -46.64
CA HIS A 171 -52.29 -87.63 -47.91
C HIS A 171 -53.71 -88.21 -47.75
N ALA A 172 -53.96 -89.01 -46.71
CA ALA A 172 -55.29 -89.55 -46.44
C ALA A 172 -56.32 -88.50 -45.95
N LEU A 173 -55.87 -87.37 -45.42
CA LEU A 173 -56.69 -86.17 -45.19
C LEU A 173 -56.85 -85.32 -46.46
N GLY A 174 -56.05 -85.56 -47.50
CA GLY A 174 -56.20 -84.97 -48.83
C GLY A 174 -55.11 -83.97 -49.25
N LEU A 175 -54.03 -83.82 -48.48
CA LEU A 175 -52.89 -82.97 -48.85
C LEU A 175 -52.01 -83.64 -49.91
N GLY A 176 -51.46 -82.87 -50.84
CA GLY A 176 -50.35 -83.28 -51.72
C GLY A 176 -48.98 -82.95 -51.11
N HIS A 177 -47.95 -82.88 -51.94
CA HIS A 177 -46.61 -82.46 -51.52
C HIS A 177 -46.47 -80.93 -51.44
N THR A 178 -45.42 -80.47 -50.77
CA THR A 178 -44.90 -79.09 -50.82
C THR A 178 -43.42 -79.08 -51.19
N GLU A 179 -42.94 -77.98 -51.79
CA GLU A 179 -41.51 -77.72 -52.00
C GLU A 179 -40.79 -77.24 -50.72
N ASN A 180 -41.50 -77.00 -49.62
CA ASN A 180 -40.89 -76.52 -48.38
C ASN A 180 -40.17 -77.65 -47.64
N SER A 181 -38.84 -77.66 -47.73
CA SER A 181 -37.96 -78.66 -47.10
C SER A 181 -37.90 -78.67 -45.56
N LYS A 182 -38.68 -77.81 -44.89
CA LYS A 182 -38.91 -77.82 -43.43
C LYS A 182 -40.28 -78.38 -43.02
N ASP A 183 -41.11 -78.76 -43.99
CA ASP A 183 -42.50 -79.17 -43.79
C ASP A 183 -42.65 -80.70 -43.68
N LEU A 184 -43.76 -81.14 -43.08
CA LEU A 184 -44.10 -82.56 -42.97
C LEU A 184 -44.43 -83.18 -44.34
N MET A 185 -45.08 -82.43 -45.22
CA MET A 185 -45.55 -82.88 -46.54
C MET A 185 -44.50 -82.63 -47.65
N TYR A 186 -43.24 -82.39 -47.29
CA TYR A 186 -42.14 -82.42 -48.24
C TYR A 186 -41.92 -83.86 -48.76
N GLU A 187 -41.70 -84.03 -50.07
CA GLU A 187 -41.59 -85.36 -50.71
C GLU A 187 -40.48 -86.24 -50.12
N TYR A 188 -39.44 -85.64 -49.54
CA TYR A 188 -38.37 -86.35 -48.84
C TYR A 188 -38.57 -86.28 -47.33
N LEU A 189 -38.27 -87.37 -46.63
CA LEU A 189 -38.38 -87.48 -45.18
C LEU A 189 -37.63 -86.37 -44.44
N VAL A 190 -38.36 -85.46 -43.78
CA VAL A 190 -37.82 -84.40 -42.92
C VAL A 190 -37.81 -84.86 -41.45
N PRO A 191 -36.64 -85.20 -40.85
CA PRO A 191 -36.58 -85.76 -39.50
C PRO A 191 -37.19 -84.85 -38.44
N GLY A 192 -38.11 -85.39 -37.66
CA GLY A 192 -38.76 -84.67 -36.57
C GLY A 192 -39.71 -83.55 -36.99
N SER A 193 -40.15 -83.50 -38.26
CA SER A 193 -41.26 -82.64 -38.70
C SER A 193 -42.61 -83.04 -38.10
N ARG A 194 -43.54 -82.10 -38.03
CA ARG A 194 -44.95 -82.28 -37.59
C ARG A 194 -45.85 -81.38 -38.43
N PRO A 195 -47.18 -81.55 -38.39
CA PRO A 195 -48.09 -80.72 -39.18
C PRO A 195 -47.88 -79.23 -38.91
N SER A 196 -47.75 -78.46 -39.99
CA SER A 196 -47.47 -77.03 -39.99
C SER A 196 -48.74 -76.18 -40.17
N THR A 197 -48.62 -74.88 -39.98
CA THR A 197 -49.64 -73.90 -40.39
C THR A 197 -49.95 -73.97 -41.89
N LEU A 198 -48.98 -74.32 -42.75
CA LEU A 198 -49.22 -74.56 -44.18
C LEU A 198 -50.15 -75.77 -44.38
N ASN A 199 -49.85 -76.91 -43.75
CA ASN A 199 -50.68 -78.12 -43.84
C ASN A 199 -52.10 -77.87 -43.32
N LEU A 200 -52.22 -77.22 -42.15
CA LEU A 200 -53.51 -77.03 -41.50
C LEU A 200 -54.35 -75.91 -42.15
N TYR A 201 -53.72 -74.90 -42.74
CA TYR A 201 -54.42 -73.93 -43.59
C TYR A 201 -54.94 -74.57 -44.88
N ALA A 202 -54.15 -75.45 -45.52
CA ALA A 202 -54.60 -76.21 -46.69
C ALA A 202 -55.78 -77.13 -46.36
N LEU A 203 -55.76 -77.80 -45.20
CA LEU A 203 -56.94 -78.51 -44.68
C LEU A 203 -58.11 -77.57 -44.38
N ALA A 204 -57.90 -76.38 -43.80
CA ALA A 204 -58.99 -75.42 -43.60
C ALA A 204 -59.66 -75.03 -44.94
N VAL A 205 -58.87 -74.71 -45.97
CA VAL A 205 -59.38 -74.41 -47.32
C VAL A 205 -60.14 -75.61 -47.90
N ALA A 206 -59.59 -76.82 -47.81
CA ALA A 206 -60.19 -78.04 -48.36
C ALA A 206 -61.49 -78.47 -47.66
N TYR A 207 -61.57 -78.25 -46.35
CA TYR A 207 -62.72 -78.60 -45.51
C TYR A 207 -63.61 -77.40 -45.17
N SER A 208 -63.45 -76.27 -45.86
CA SER A 208 -64.33 -75.09 -45.78
C SER A 208 -65.81 -75.38 -46.05
N TRP A 209 -66.11 -76.52 -46.67
CA TRP A 209 -67.47 -77.04 -46.81
C TRP A 209 -68.16 -77.38 -45.47
N LEU A 210 -67.40 -77.63 -44.39
CA LEU A 210 -67.90 -77.84 -43.03
C LEU A 210 -68.55 -76.59 -42.42
N ASP A 211 -68.21 -75.41 -42.95
CA ASP A 211 -68.81 -74.12 -42.61
C ASP A 211 -69.94 -73.78 -43.58
N ALA A 212 -69.69 -73.95 -44.89
CA ALA A 212 -70.66 -73.65 -45.95
C ALA A 212 -71.86 -74.62 -46.04
N GLY A 213 -71.78 -75.80 -45.41
CA GLY A 213 -72.85 -76.81 -45.37
C GLY A 213 -73.02 -77.66 -46.63
N TYR A 214 -72.26 -77.41 -47.70
CA TYR A 214 -72.29 -78.20 -48.95
C TYR A 214 -70.88 -78.51 -49.46
N PHE A 215 -70.63 -79.77 -49.82
CA PHE A 215 -69.30 -80.21 -50.29
C PHE A 215 -68.85 -79.47 -51.55
N LYS A 216 -67.67 -78.86 -51.46
CA LYS A 216 -66.96 -78.17 -52.52
C LYS A 216 -65.65 -78.91 -52.78
N ARG A 217 -65.33 -79.21 -54.06
CA ARG A 217 -64.02 -79.78 -54.44
C ARG A 217 -62.92 -78.76 -54.04
N PRO A 218 -61.81 -79.19 -53.39
CA PRO A 218 -60.69 -78.30 -53.10
C PRO A 218 -60.02 -77.77 -54.39
N PRO A 219 -59.28 -76.65 -54.31
CA PRO A 219 -58.36 -76.25 -55.38
C PRO A 219 -57.25 -77.31 -55.54
N GLU A 220 -56.46 -77.22 -56.61
CA GLU A 220 -55.37 -78.19 -56.90
C GLU A 220 -54.08 -77.86 -56.12
N GLN A 221 -53.92 -76.61 -55.67
CA GLN A 221 -52.84 -76.14 -54.78
C GLN A 221 -53.39 -75.06 -53.84
N VAL A 222 -52.79 -74.92 -52.65
CA VAL A 222 -53.07 -73.86 -51.66
C VAL A 222 -51.76 -73.19 -51.24
N SER A 223 -51.77 -71.87 -51.05
CA SER A 223 -50.64 -71.11 -50.50
C SER A 223 -50.99 -70.49 -49.15
N LEU A 224 -50.05 -70.50 -48.21
CA LEU A 224 -50.22 -69.94 -46.87
C LEU A 224 -50.19 -68.40 -46.91
N ILE A 225 -51.34 -67.78 -46.64
CA ILE A 225 -51.56 -66.32 -46.59
C ILE A 225 -50.59 -65.59 -45.65
N GLU A 226 -50.33 -64.32 -45.92
CA GLU A 226 -49.29 -63.53 -45.23
C GLU A 226 -49.58 -63.33 -43.74
N GLU A 227 -50.85 -63.32 -43.33
CA GLU A 227 -51.29 -63.16 -41.94
C GLU A 227 -51.10 -64.41 -41.07
N ILE A 228 -50.63 -65.51 -41.65
CA ILE A 228 -50.31 -66.76 -40.94
C ILE A 228 -48.84 -67.11 -41.19
N ASP A 229 -48.03 -67.01 -40.14
CA ASP A 229 -46.63 -67.38 -40.21
C ASP A 229 -46.42 -68.89 -40.36
N TYR A 230 -45.31 -69.27 -41.01
CA TYR A 230 -44.92 -70.67 -41.12
C TYR A 230 -44.41 -71.20 -39.79
N LEU A 231 -45.14 -72.15 -39.20
CA LEU A 231 -44.89 -72.69 -37.86
C LEU A 231 -45.30 -74.17 -37.81
N GLN A 232 -44.41 -75.05 -37.33
CA GLN A 232 -44.79 -76.39 -36.91
C GLN A 232 -45.63 -76.27 -35.63
N LEU A 233 -46.86 -76.78 -35.64
CA LEU A 233 -47.85 -76.49 -34.58
C LEU A 233 -47.59 -77.26 -33.28
N LEU A 234 -46.76 -78.31 -33.33
CA LEU A 234 -46.45 -79.19 -32.21
C LEU A 234 -44.95 -79.20 -31.86
N ASP A 235 -44.63 -79.44 -30.60
CA ASP A 235 -43.27 -79.68 -30.10
C ASP A 235 -42.79 -81.11 -30.37
N VAL A 236 -41.64 -81.49 -29.80
CA VAL A 236 -41.01 -82.81 -30.00
C VAL A 236 -41.84 -83.98 -29.44
N ASP A 237 -42.72 -83.71 -28.47
CA ASP A 237 -43.58 -84.71 -27.83
C ASP A 237 -45.00 -84.72 -28.45
N GLY A 238 -45.22 -83.89 -29.47
CA GLY A 238 -46.52 -83.71 -30.12
C GLY A 238 -47.49 -82.83 -29.31
N LEU A 239 -47.01 -82.04 -28.36
CA LEU A 239 -47.84 -81.09 -27.59
C LEU A 239 -47.88 -79.73 -28.29
N PRO A 240 -48.90 -78.88 -28.08
CA PRO A 240 -48.96 -77.55 -28.71
C PRO A 240 -47.74 -76.70 -28.39
N VAL A 241 -47.15 -76.05 -29.40
CA VAL A 241 -45.92 -75.25 -29.23
C VAL A 241 -46.08 -74.12 -28.21
N LYS A 242 -44.96 -73.76 -27.56
CA LYS A 242 -44.89 -72.73 -26.52
C LYS A 242 -44.28 -71.45 -27.08
N LEU A 243 -44.99 -70.34 -26.91
CA LEU A 243 -44.64 -69.02 -27.43
C LEU A 243 -44.06 -68.14 -26.32
N ARG A 244 -42.96 -67.44 -26.61
CA ARG A 244 -42.30 -66.50 -25.71
C ARG A 244 -42.86 -65.09 -25.88
N VAL A 245 -43.47 -64.57 -24.82
CA VAL A 245 -43.88 -63.16 -24.72
C VAL A 245 -42.91 -62.42 -23.78
N ARG A 246 -42.22 -61.37 -24.25
CA ARG A 246 -41.47 -60.44 -23.38
C ARG A 246 -42.27 -59.15 -23.17
N ILE A 247 -42.20 -58.62 -21.96
CA ILE A 247 -42.84 -57.38 -21.53
C ILE A 247 -41.75 -56.42 -21.05
N TYR A 248 -41.69 -55.25 -21.67
CA TYR A 248 -40.82 -54.15 -21.28
C TYR A 248 -41.66 -53.01 -20.67
N LEU A 249 -41.10 -52.30 -19.69
CA LEU A 249 -41.58 -50.98 -19.29
C LEU A 249 -40.74 -49.94 -20.04
N ASP A 250 -41.38 -48.98 -20.68
CA ASP A 250 -40.74 -47.80 -21.29
C ASP A 250 -41.00 -46.60 -20.39
N LEU A 251 -40.01 -46.31 -19.55
CA LEU A 251 -40.05 -45.21 -18.59
C LEU A 251 -39.46 -43.97 -19.26
N ASN A 252 -40.28 -43.22 -20.00
CA ASN A 252 -39.89 -41.94 -20.61
C ASN A 252 -38.69 -42.07 -21.60
N GLY A 253 -38.62 -43.19 -22.33
CA GLY A 253 -37.60 -43.46 -23.36
C GLY A 253 -36.67 -44.64 -23.03
N GLU A 254 -36.64 -45.11 -21.78
CA GLU A 254 -35.81 -46.26 -21.37
C GLU A 254 -36.63 -47.56 -21.34
N GLU A 255 -36.43 -48.44 -22.32
CA GLU A 255 -37.05 -49.79 -22.37
C GLU A 255 -36.32 -50.79 -21.45
N GLN A 256 -36.91 -51.11 -20.30
CA GLN A 256 -36.38 -52.06 -19.33
C GLN A 256 -37.19 -53.37 -19.34
N LEU A 257 -36.53 -54.54 -19.39
CA LEU A 257 -37.21 -55.84 -19.40
C LEU A 257 -37.84 -56.12 -18.02
N TYR A 258 -39.17 -56.19 -17.97
CA TYR A 258 -39.95 -56.36 -16.75
C TYR A 258 -40.39 -57.82 -16.53
N LYS A 259 -40.82 -58.52 -17.59
CA LYS A 259 -41.30 -59.90 -17.46
C LYS A 259 -41.12 -60.70 -18.75
N THR A 260 -40.81 -61.98 -18.61
CA THR A 260 -40.95 -62.97 -19.70
C THR A 260 -42.04 -63.96 -19.30
N ILE A 261 -42.92 -64.29 -20.24
CA ILE A 261 -44.03 -65.23 -20.07
C ILE A 261 -43.90 -66.27 -21.19
N ILE A 262 -44.10 -67.55 -20.85
CA ILE A 262 -44.21 -68.64 -21.82
C ILE A 262 -45.69 -69.04 -21.87
N VAL A 263 -46.26 -69.08 -23.07
CA VAL A 263 -47.70 -69.22 -23.34
C VAL A 263 -47.92 -70.44 -24.23
N THR A 264 -48.97 -71.22 -23.99
CA THR A 264 -49.31 -72.36 -24.87
C THR A 264 -50.00 -71.85 -26.14
N ALA A 265 -49.69 -72.42 -27.31
CA ALA A 265 -50.36 -72.04 -28.55
C ALA A 265 -51.90 -72.10 -28.43
N GLY A 266 -52.56 -70.98 -28.77
CA GLY A 266 -54.02 -70.81 -28.66
C GLY A 266 -54.52 -70.26 -27.31
N GLU A 267 -53.68 -70.24 -26.28
CA GLU A 267 -53.99 -69.69 -24.95
C GLU A 267 -54.10 -68.15 -25.00
N ARG A 268 -55.05 -67.58 -24.24
CA ARG A 268 -55.19 -66.12 -24.07
C ARG A 268 -54.64 -65.73 -22.70
N ILE A 269 -53.67 -64.82 -22.69
CA ILE A 269 -53.13 -64.24 -21.45
C ILE A 269 -53.62 -62.81 -21.25
N SER A 270 -53.61 -62.37 -19.99
CA SER A 270 -53.82 -60.98 -19.59
C SER A 270 -52.64 -60.51 -18.78
N ILE A 271 -51.97 -59.44 -19.23
CA ILE A 271 -50.84 -58.79 -18.57
C ILE A 271 -51.36 -57.50 -17.95
N ASN A 272 -51.07 -57.27 -16.67
CA ASN A 272 -51.32 -56.00 -16.01
C ASN A 272 -50.00 -55.34 -15.62
N VAL A 273 -49.99 -54.00 -15.60
CA VAL A 273 -48.93 -53.15 -15.04
C VAL A 273 -49.57 -52.19 -14.03
N ASP A 274 -48.76 -51.38 -13.35
CA ASP A 274 -49.29 -50.31 -12.50
C ASP A 274 -49.76 -49.12 -13.34
N THR A 275 -50.82 -48.43 -12.93
CA THR A 275 -51.28 -47.17 -13.54
C THR A 275 -50.27 -46.04 -13.36
N LEU A 276 -49.58 -46.07 -12.23
CA LEU A 276 -48.68 -45.04 -11.74
C LEU A 276 -47.47 -45.72 -11.10
N ILE A 277 -46.27 -45.37 -11.56
CA ILE A 277 -45.00 -45.81 -10.98
C ILE A 277 -44.32 -44.58 -10.38
N SER A 278 -44.06 -44.58 -9.07
CA SER A 278 -43.29 -43.51 -8.42
C SER A 278 -41.82 -43.57 -8.85
N GLY A 279 -41.20 -42.41 -9.08
CA GLY A 279 -39.77 -42.33 -9.38
C GLY A 279 -38.92 -42.61 -8.14
N VAL A 280 -37.62 -42.87 -8.36
CA VAL A 280 -36.63 -43.18 -7.30
C VAL A 280 -36.62 -42.13 -6.17
N ASN A 281 -36.95 -40.89 -6.48
CA ASN A 281 -37.32 -39.85 -5.51
C ASN A 281 -38.86 -39.71 -5.44
N ASN A 282 -39.49 -40.48 -4.55
CA ASN A 282 -40.96 -40.69 -4.47
C ASN A 282 -41.82 -39.41 -4.53
N ASP A 283 -41.32 -38.27 -4.04
CA ASP A 283 -42.10 -37.04 -3.87
C ASP A 283 -41.98 -36.02 -5.00
N SER A 284 -41.18 -36.28 -6.06
CA SER A 284 -40.84 -35.27 -7.08
C SER A 284 -40.98 -35.70 -8.54
N ALA A 285 -40.97 -37.00 -8.84
CA ALA A 285 -41.18 -37.55 -10.18
C ALA A 285 -42.10 -38.77 -10.13
N ARG A 286 -43.04 -38.87 -11.08
CA ARG A 286 -43.93 -40.03 -11.22
C ARG A 286 -44.15 -40.35 -12.70
N PHE A 287 -44.39 -41.61 -13.02
CA PHE A 287 -44.61 -42.10 -14.38
C PHE A 287 -46.05 -42.59 -14.51
N LEU A 288 -46.85 -42.00 -15.40
CA LEU A 288 -48.22 -42.44 -15.66
C LEU A 288 -48.29 -43.27 -16.93
N PHE A 289 -49.04 -44.38 -16.86
CA PHE A 289 -49.23 -45.30 -17.97
C PHE A 289 -49.89 -44.61 -19.18
N ALA A 290 -49.26 -44.73 -20.35
CA ALA A 290 -49.69 -44.09 -21.60
C ALA A 290 -50.37 -45.06 -22.57
N GLY A 291 -49.98 -46.34 -22.53
CA GLY A 291 -50.50 -47.39 -23.41
C GLY A 291 -49.51 -48.51 -23.66
N TRP A 292 -50.03 -49.59 -24.25
CA TRP A 292 -49.27 -50.72 -24.75
C TRP A 292 -48.93 -50.52 -26.22
N ARG A 293 -47.71 -50.90 -26.64
CA ARG A 293 -47.28 -51.01 -28.05
C ARG A 293 -46.53 -52.32 -28.29
N LEU A 294 -46.42 -52.73 -29.56
CA LEU A 294 -45.44 -53.74 -29.96
C LEU A 294 -44.04 -53.12 -29.95
N ARG A 295 -43.03 -53.88 -29.54
CA ARG A 295 -41.64 -53.41 -29.51
C ARG A 295 -41.14 -53.12 -30.93
N GLY A 296 -40.49 -51.98 -31.12
CA GLY A 296 -40.12 -51.47 -32.46
C GLY A 296 -41.25 -50.75 -33.21
N SER A 297 -42.51 -50.86 -32.78
CA SER A 297 -43.62 -50.05 -33.30
C SER A 297 -43.89 -48.84 -32.39
N GLN A 298 -44.40 -47.76 -32.98
CA GLN A 298 -44.90 -46.57 -32.26
C GLN A 298 -46.44 -46.59 -32.10
N THR A 299 -47.13 -47.53 -32.74
CA THR A 299 -48.60 -47.62 -32.69
C THR A 299 -49.05 -48.27 -31.38
N LEU A 300 -49.92 -47.57 -30.63
CA LEU A 300 -50.55 -48.13 -29.45
C LEU A 300 -51.57 -49.22 -29.83
N ILE A 301 -51.48 -50.38 -29.19
CA ILE A 301 -52.40 -51.52 -29.35
C ILE A 301 -53.49 -51.56 -28.25
N SER A 302 -53.28 -50.85 -27.14
CA SER A 302 -54.24 -50.70 -26.05
C SER A 302 -53.89 -49.49 -25.19
N GLN A 303 -54.89 -48.76 -24.70
CA GLN A 303 -54.73 -47.75 -23.64
C GLN A 303 -55.24 -48.25 -22.27
N ASN A 304 -55.75 -49.48 -22.21
CA ASN A 304 -56.10 -50.13 -20.96
C ASN A 304 -54.85 -50.68 -20.28
N VAL A 305 -54.74 -50.49 -18.96
CA VAL A 305 -53.64 -50.97 -18.11
C VAL A 305 -53.45 -52.48 -18.27
N THR A 306 -54.55 -53.24 -18.32
CA THR A 306 -54.55 -54.66 -18.66
C THR A 306 -54.52 -54.86 -20.18
N LEU A 307 -53.47 -55.48 -20.69
CA LEU A 307 -53.37 -55.99 -22.05
C LEU A 307 -53.84 -57.45 -22.10
N SER A 308 -54.95 -57.74 -22.76
CA SER A 308 -55.39 -59.12 -23.04
C SER A 308 -55.05 -59.50 -24.48
N ILE A 309 -54.20 -60.51 -24.66
CA ILE A 309 -53.66 -60.95 -25.95
C ILE A 309 -53.69 -62.46 -26.10
N LYS A 310 -53.64 -62.90 -27.35
CA LYS A 310 -53.56 -64.30 -27.76
C LYS A 310 -52.45 -64.39 -28.81
N PRO A 311 -51.20 -64.67 -28.40
CA PRO A 311 -50.06 -64.66 -29.31
C PRO A 311 -50.17 -65.80 -30.33
N THR A 312 -49.84 -65.52 -31.59
CA THR A 312 -49.64 -66.51 -32.66
C THR A 312 -48.17 -66.86 -32.86
N LEU A 313 -47.27 -65.93 -32.50
CA LEU A 313 -45.82 -66.07 -32.52
C LEU A 313 -45.18 -65.59 -31.21
N ASN A 314 -43.85 -65.78 -31.10
CA ASN A 314 -43.01 -65.08 -30.14
C ASN A 314 -43.15 -63.55 -30.33
N ALA A 315 -43.38 -62.81 -29.25
CA ALA A 315 -43.66 -61.38 -29.30
C ALA A 315 -42.98 -60.60 -28.17
N ASP A 316 -42.68 -59.34 -28.44
CA ASP A 316 -42.17 -58.37 -27.47
C ASP A 316 -43.15 -57.19 -27.40
N TYR A 317 -43.72 -56.93 -26.22
CA TYR A 317 -44.61 -55.80 -25.96
C TYR A 317 -43.95 -54.81 -25.00
N VAL A 318 -44.37 -53.55 -25.11
CA VAL A 318 -43.89 -52.46 -24.26
C VAL A 318 -45.08 -51.72 -23.67
N ALA A 319 -45.09 -51.55 -22.36
CA ALA A 319 -45.96 -50.61 -21.67
C ALA A 319 -45.21 -49.27 -21.56
N SER A 320 -45.64 -48.27 -22.32
CA SER A 320 -45.04 -46.93 -22.29
C SER A 320 -45.67 -46.07 -21.21
N PHE A 321 -44.83 -45.27 -20.55
CA PHE A 321 -45.22 -44.31 -19.52
C PHE A 321 -44.65 -42.92 -19.86
N TYR A 322 -45.42 -41.88 -19.57
CA TYR A 322 -44.89 -40.51 -19.59
C TYR A 322 -44.51 -40.05 -18.19
N ALA A 323 -43.42 -39.29 -18.09
CA ALA A 323 -43.02 -38.66 -16.84
C ALA A 323 -43.88 -37.42 -16.53
N GLU A 324 -44.24 -37.26 -15.28
CA GLU A 324 -44.73 -36.02 -14.68
C GLU A 324 -43.83 -35.63 -13.51
N TYR A 325 -43.58 -34.33 -13.37
CA TYR A 325 -42.76 -33.77 -12.31
C TYR A 325 -43.61 -32.86 -11.43
N ARG A 326 -43.27 -32.83 -10.13
CA ARG A 326 -43.95 -31.96 -9.18
C ARG A 326 -43.48 -30.52 -9.36
N VAL A 327 -44.44 -29.60 -9.45
CA VAL A 327 -44.27 -28.17 -9.62
C VAL A 327 -44.81 -27.49 -8.36
N VAL A 328 -43.92 -26.88 -7.58
CA VAL A 328 -44.28 -26.10 -6.38
C VAL A 328 -43.86 -24.65 -6.59
N ILE A 329 -44.82 -23.73 -6.51
CA ILE A 329 -44.61 -22.30 -6.72
C ILE A 329 -45.22 -21.54 -5.54
N ASP A 330 -44.37 -20.93 -4.72
CA ASP A 330 -44.76 -19.98 -3.67
C ASP A 330 -44.78 -18.56 -4.26
N TYR A 331 -45.96 -17.93 -4.32
CA TYR A 331 -46.16 -16.57 -4.82
C TYR A 331 -45.99 -15.52 -3.72
N GLY A 332 -45.60 -15.94 -2.51
CA GLY A 332 -45.62 -15.13 -1.29
C GLY A 332 -47.01 -15.04 -0.66
N GLN A 333 -47.07 -14.47 0.55
CA GLN A 333 -48.33 -14.22 1.29
C GLN A 333 -49.21 -15.47 1.53
N GLY A 334 -48.62 -16.67 1.51
CA GLY A 334 -49.32 -17.93 1.70
C GLY A 334 -50.05 -18.46 0.45
N LEU A 335 -49.95 -17.76 -0.70
CA LEU A 335 -50.46 -18.24 -1.98
C LEU A 335 -49.43 -19.17 -2.63
N PHE A 336 -49.79 -20.43 -2.88
CA PHE A 336 -48.91 -21.38 -3.58
C PHE A 336 -49.67 -22.32 -4.53
N THR A 337 -48.96 -22.78 -5.55
CA THR A 337 -49.34 -23.93 -6.39
C THR A 337 -48.51 -25.14 -5.95
N ASP A 338 -49.12 -26.32 -5.86
CA ASP A 338 -48.44 -27.62 -5.74
C ASP A 338 -49.18 -28.62 -6.64
N GLU A 339 -48.64 -28.87 -7.83
CA GLU A 339 -49.29 -29.68 -8.86
C GLU A 339 -48.30 -30.63 -9.57
N TRP A 340 -48.83 -31.53 -10.39
CA TRP A 340 -48.03 -32.46 -11.20
C TRP A 340 -48.17 -32.10 -12.67
N VAL A 341 -47.05 -31.83 -13.33
CA VAL A 341 -47.02 -31.38 -14.73
C VAL A 341 -46.23 -32.37 -15.56
N ARG A 342 -46.84 -32.80 -16.68
CA ARG A 342 -46.22 -33.70 -17.65
C ARG A 342 -44.96 -33.10 -18.27
N ARG A 343 -43.93 -33.93 -18.43
CA ARG A 343 -42.66 -33.55 -19.05
C ARG A 343 -42.85 -32.83 -20.39
N GLY A 344 -42.04 -31.81 -20.64
CA GLY A 344 -42.05 -31.02 -21.87
C GLY A 344 -43.22 -30.03 -21.99
N HIS A 345 -44.14 -30.00 -21.02
CA HIS A 345 -45.21 -28.99 -21.01
C HIS A 345 -44.66 -27.63 -20.56
N ARG A 346 -45.21 -26.57 -21.15
CA ARG A 346 -44.94 -25.18 -20.78
C ARG A 346 -45.92 -24.77 -19.67
N ILE A 347 -45.40 -24.14 -18.62
CA ILE A 347 -46.22 -23.43 -17.64
C ILE A 347 -45.86 -21.95 -17.63
N TYR A 348 -46.87 -21.11 -17.36
CA TYR A 348 -46.73 -19.67 -17.23
C TYR A 348 -46.97 -19.28 -15.78
N VAL A 349 -46.00 -18.59 -15.17
CA VAL A 349 -45.98 -18.28 -13.75
C VAL A 349 -45.84 -16.77 -13.58
N ALA A 350 -46.82 -16.13 -12.95
CA ALA A 350 -46.84 -14.68 -12.77
C ALA A 350 -47.17 -14.30 -11.32
N ALA A 351 -46.28 -13.55 -10.68
CA ALA A 351 -46.49 -12.91 -9.40
C ALA A 351 -47.01 -11.47 -9.62
N PRO A 352 -47.89 -10.94 -8.75
CA PRO A 352 -48.21 -9.52 -8.75
C PRO A 352 -46.93 -8.69 -8.58
N TYR A 353 -46.67 -7.73 -9.47
CA TYR A 353 -45.48 -6.88 -9.37
C TYR A 353 -45.49 -6.02 -8.08
N LEU A 354 -46.68 -5.65 -7.61
CA LEU A 354 -46.89 -4.80 -6.45
C LEU A 354 -48.12 -5.31 -5.68
N VAL A 355 -47.97 -5.49 -4.36
CA VAL A 355 -49.04 -5.90 -3.43
C VAL A 355 -49.12 -4.85 -2.33
N ASN A 356 -50.23 -4.11 -2.26
CA ASN A 356 -50.47 -3.19 -1.14
C ASN A 356 -50.89 -3.99 0.10
N LEU A 357 -50.21 -3.77 1.22
CA LEU A 357 -50.58 -4.34 2.52
C LEU A 357 -51.50 -3.37 3.28
N THR A 358 -51.22 -2.07 3.19
CA THR A 358 -52.04 -0.97 3.71
C THR A 358 -52.01 0.21 2.73
N SER A 359 -52.54 1.37 3.10
CA SER A 359 -52.37 2.63 2.35
C SER A 359 -50.94 3.19 2.39
N SER A 360 -50.08 2.71 3.30
CA SER A 360 -48.73 3.21 3.55
C SER A 360 -47.64 2.12 3.60
N GLU A 361 -48.01 0.86 3.37
CA GLU A 361 -47.12 -0.30 3.27
C GLU A 361 -47.42 -1.12 2.02
N ARG A 362 -46.38 -1.48 1.26
CA ARG A 362 -46.50 -2.36 0.09
C ARG A 362 -45.33 -3.31 -0.04
N LEU A 363 -45.52 -4.35 -0.84
CA LEU A 363 -44.49 -5.26 -1.31
C LEU A 363 -44.28 -5.03 -2.80
N VAL A 364 -43.01 -4.90 -3.22
CA VAL A 364 -42.62 -4.83 -4.63
C VAL A 364 -41.81 -6.08 -4.98
N PHE A 365 -42.24 -6.78 -6.01
CA PHE A 365 -41.56 -7.98 -6.51
C PHE A 365 -40.11 -7.65 -6.91
N LYS A 366 -39.17 -8.51 -6.52
CA LYS A 366 -37.75 -8.41 -6.92
C LYS A 366 -37.30 -9.53 -7.84
N MET A 367 -37.59 -10.79 -7.47
CA MET A 367 -37.20 -11.94 -8.28
C MET A 367 -37.95 -13.22 -7.92
N TRP A 368 -38.08 -14.11 -8.90
CA TRP A 368 -38.23 -15.54 -8.66
C TRP A 368 -36.91 -16.11 -8.17
N LYS A 369 -36.97 -17.02 -7.20
CA LYS A 369 -35.83 -17.77 -6.66
C LYS A 369 -36.14 -19.26 -6.64
N GLY A 370 -35.21 -20.11 -7.09
CA GLY A 370 -35.35 -21.57 -7.03
C GLY A 370 -34.80 -22.27 -8.26
N SER A 371 -35.60 -23.14 -8.90
CA SER A 371 -35.25 -23.83 -10.15
C SER A 371 -34.91 -22.87 -11.29
N VAL A 372 -35.45 -21.65 -11.27
CA VAL A 372 -35.08 -20.53 -12.14
C VAL A 372 -34.98 -19.28 -11.27
N ASN A 373 -33.94 -18.48 -11.48
CA ASN A 373 -33.80 -17.15 -10.88
C ASN A 373 -34.08 -16.09 -11.96
N SER A 374 -35.07 -15.22 -11.76
CA SER A 374 -35.49 -14.22 -12.76
C SER A 374 -36.05 -12.97 -12.10
N THR A 375 -35.65 -11.78 -12.58
CA THR A 375 -36.19 -10.48 -12.11
C THR A 375 -37.51 -10.08 -12.78
N SER A 376 -37.95 -10.81 -13.81
CA SER A 376 -39.30 -10.64 -14.37
C SER A 376 -40.34 -11.25 -13.44
N ASN A 377 -41.41 -10.51 -13.11
CA ASN A 377 -42.49 -11.03 -12.28
C ASN A 377 -43.33 -12.10 -12.99
N ALA A 378 -43.29 -12.15 -14.32
CA ALA A 378 -43.85 -13.21 -15.14
C ALA A 378 -42.77 -14.00 -15.90
N ILE A 379 -42.86 -15.33 -15.89
CA ILE A 379 -41.95 -16.24 -16.61
C ILE A 379 -42.72 -17.39 -17.27
N GLU A 380 -42.25 -17.83 -18.43
CA GLU A 380 -42.65 -19.10 -19.06
C GLU A 380 -41.50 -20.10 -18.86
N LEU A 381 -41.82 -21.36 -18.53
CA LEU A 381 -40.81 -22.41 -18.39
C LEU A 381 -41.32 -23.79 -18.83
N ILE A 382 -40.41 -24.59 -19.38
CA ILE A 382 -40.67 -25.97 -19.83
C ILE A 382 -40.31 -26.92 -18.68
N VAL A 383 -41.23 -27.81 -18.32
CA VAL A 383 -41.05 -28.75 -17.21
C VAL A 383 -40.27 -29.98 -17.69
N GLU A 384 -38.94 -29.92 -17.63
CA GLU A 384 -38.05 -31.08 -17.86
C GLU A 384 -37.63 -31.81 -16.57
N GLY A 385 -38.04 -31.30 -15.41
CA GLY A 385 -37.73 -31.86 -14.09
C GLY A 385 -38.54 -31.18 -12.98
N PRO A 386 -38.33 -31.55 -11.70
CA PRO A 386 -39.04 -30.96 -10.57
C PRO A 386 -38.81 -29.45 -10.45
N VAL A 387 -39.90 -28.69 -10.35
CA VAL A 387 -39.86 -27.22 -10.24
C VAL A 387 -40.15 -26.80 -8.81
N ARG A 388 -39.29 -25.96 -8.23
CA ARG A 388 -39.54 -25.24 -6.98
C ARG A 388 -39.20 -23.77 -7.18
N LEU A 389 -40.16 -22.88 -6.98
CA LEU A 389 -40.00 -21.43 -7.13
C LEU A 389 -40.61 -20.69 -5.94
N SER A 390 -39.99 -19.58 -5.54
CA SER A 390 -40.52 -18.63 -4.55
C SER A 390 -40.40 -17.20 -5.07
N ALA A 391 -41.48 -16.43 -4.99
CA ALA A 391 -41.48 -15.01 -5.31
C ALA A 391 -40.89 -14.20 -4.14
N VAL A 392 -39.75 -13.57 -4.38
CA VAL A 392 -39.06 -12.69 -3.42
C VAL A 392 -39.54 -11.26 -3.64
N TYR A 393 -40.11 -10.66 -2.60
CA TYR A 393 -40.51 -9.26 -2.56
C TYR A 393 -39.60 -8.46 -1.63
N GLN A 394 -39.53 -7.16 -1.87
CA GLN A 394 -39.02 -6.17 -0.92
C GLN A 394 -40.20 -5.37 -0.37
N ARG A 395 -40.24 -5.16 0.95
CA ARG A 395 -41.20 -4.27 1.59
C ARG A 395 -40.77 -2.82 1.37
N GLU A 396 -41.74 -1.97 1.09
CA GLU A 396 -41.58 -0.52 0.95
C GLU A 396 -42.60 0.19 1.83
N PHE A 397 -42.14 1.26 2.47
CA PHE A 397 -42.95 2.12 3.33
C PHE A 397 -43.12 3.49 2.67
N LEU A 398 -44.29 4.11 2.88
CA LEU A 398 -44.57 5.46 2.42
C LEU A 398 -43.98 6.50 3.39
N VAL A 399 -43.20 7.42 2.83
CA VAL A 399 -42.65 8.61 3.49
C VAL A 399 -43.34 9.83 2.90
N GLU A 400 -44.20 10.49 3.68
CA GLU A 400 -44.85 11.75 3.32
C GLU A 400 -44.13 12.90 4.03
N VAL A 401 -43.72 13.92 3.27
CA VAL A 401 -43.09 15.13 3.81
C VAL A 401 -43.78 16.34 3.21
N SER A 402 -44.46 17.13 4.04
CA SER A 402 -45.14 18.37 3.66
C SER A 402 -44.31 19.60 4.04
N SER A 403 -44.45 20.66 3.26
CA SER A 403 -43.89 21.98 3.57
C SER A 403 -44.76 23.05 2.91
N GLU A 404 -44.97 24.16 3.60
CA GLU A 404 -45.66 25.34 3.03
C GLU A 404 -44.74 26.14 2.08
N ILE A 405 -43.42 25.98 2.26
CA ILE A 405 -42.36 26.75 1.59
C ILE A 405 -41.32 25.77 1.03
N GLY A 406 -40.92 25.94 -0.24
CA GLY A 406 -39.95 25.05 -0.90
C GLY A 406 -40.50 23.65 -1.21
N VAL A 407 -39.65 22.80 -1.80
CA VAL A 407 -40.02 21.43 -2.23
C VAL A 407 -39.40 20.42 -1.26
N ALA A 408 -40.23 19.55 -0.68
CA ALA A 408 -39.76 18.48 0.19
C ALA A 408 -38.96 17.42 -0.59
N VAL A 409 -37.80 17.05 -0.04
CA VAL A 409 -36.89 16.05 -0.61
C VAL A 409 -36.94 14.80 0.27
N GLY A 410 -37.10 13.63 -0.37
CA GLY A 410 -37.23 12.33 0.30
C GLY A 410 -38.68 11.85 0.45
N ALA A 411 -39.70 12.62 0.09
CA ALA A 411 -41.07 12.10 -0.01
C ALA A 411 -41.17 11.00 -1.09
N GLY A 412 -41.90 9.93 -0.83
CA GLY A 412 -42.09 8.80 -1.74
C GLY A 412 -42.18 7.45 -1.05
N TRP A 413 -42.18 6.37 -1.85
CA TRP A 413 -42.11 4.99 -1.35
C TRP A 413 -40.65 4.55 -1.29
N TRP A 414 -40.21 4.03 -0.14
CA TRP A 414 -38.83 3.65 0.10
C TRP A 414 -38.71 2.24 0.70
N PRO A 415 -37.73 1.43 0.26
CA PRO A 415 -37.49 0.11 0.83
C PRO A 415 -37.21 0.10 2.33
N GLU A 416 -37.72 -0.93 3.01
CA GLU A 416 -37.33 -1.30 4.38
C GLU A 416 -35.80 -1.45 4.48
N GLY A 417 -35.20 -0.76 5.46
CA GLY A 417 -33.75 -0.69 5.65
C GLY A 417 -33.03 0.43 4.88
N THR A 418 -33.74 1.26 4.11
CA THR A 418 -33.13 2.41 3.40
C THR A 418 -32.76 3.51 4.38
N ILE A 419 -31.51 3.97 4.35
CA ILE A 419 -31.11 5.22 5.01
C ILE A 419 -31.46 6.38 4.07
N LEU A 420 -32.49 7.14 4.43
CA LEU A 420 -33.03 8.25 3.67
C LEU A 420 -32.65 9.59 4.32
N ASN A 421 -32.24 10.56 3.50
CA ASN A 421 -31.99 11.93 3.94
C ASN A 421 -33.16 12.84 3.54
N ILE A 422 -34.00 13.19 4.51
CA ILE A 422 -35.15 14.09 4.35
C ILE A 422 -34.72 15.54 4.60
N THR A 423 -35.14 16.46 3.72
CA THR A 423 -34.94 17.91 3.87
C THR A 423 -35.97 18.68 3.03
N VAL A 424 -35.92 20.01 3.02
CA VAL A 424 -36.69 20.86 2.10
C VAL A 424 -35.72 21.74 1.30
N SER A 425 -35.95 21.85 -0.01
CA SER A 425 -35.11 22.62 -0.92
C SER A 425 -35.88 23.79 -1.55
N PRO A 426 -35.37 25.04 -1.44
CA PRO A 426 -34.26 25.46 -0.59
C PRO A 426 -34.64 25.38 0.91
N SER A 427 -33.66 25.25 1.81
CA SER A 427 -33.86 25.25 3.27
C SER A 427 -33.84 26.65 3.89
N ILE A 428 -33.54 27.68 3.08
CA ILE A 428 -33.55 29.09 3.45
C ILE A 428 -34.21 29.86 2.29
N VAL A 429 -35.14 30.76 2.59
CA VAL A 429 -35.78 31.65 1.61
C VAL A 429 -35.66 33.08 2.11
N GLU A 430 -34.86 33.90 1.42
CA GLU A 430 -34.70 35.32 1.74
C GLU A 430 -36.02 36.07 1.48
N ILE A 431 -36.49 36.85 2.45
CA ILE A 431 -37.67 37.73 2.31
C ILE A 431 -37.21 39.13 1.83
N ASN A 432 -36.12 39.63 2.44
CA ASN A 432 -35.38 40.82 2.04
C ASN A 432 -33.99 40.82 2.69
N GLU A 433 -33.15 41.84 2.45
CA GLU A 433 -31.76 41.97 2.95
C GLU A 433 -31.57 41.86 4.49
N GLN A 434 -32.66 41.82 5.26
CA GLN A 434 -32.64 41.79 6.72
C GLN A 434 -33.53 40.70 7.34
N ASN A 435 -34.33 39.98 6.53
CA ASN A 435 -35.30 39.00 7.01
C ASN A 435 -35.31 37.78 6.07
N ARG A 436 -35.29 36.57 6.64
CA ARG A 436 -35.37 35.32 5.87
C ARG A 436 -36.20 34.27 6.59
N LEU A 437 -36.79 33.36 5.84
CA LEU A 437 -37.36 32.11 6.34
C LEU A 437 -36.26 31.06 6.41
N PHE A 438 -36.19 30.36 7.54
CA PHE A 438 -35.21 29.33 7.84
C PHE A 438 -35.94 28.05 8.23
N LEU A 439 -35.60 26.93 7.59
CA LEU A 439 -36.08 25.62 7.99
C LEU A 439 -35.52 25.33 9.39
N LYS A 440 -36.41 25.29 10.39
CA LYS A 440 -36.05 25.07 11.80
C LYS A 440 -36.00 23.58 12.15
N GLY A 441 -36.72 22.75 11.40
CA GLY A 441 -36.82 21.32 11.67
C GLY A 441 -38.06 20.69 11.06
N PHE A 442 -38.47 19.55 11.62
CA PHE A 442 -39.67 18.81 11.24
C PHE A 442 -40.43 18.31 12.47
N GLU A 443 -41.74 18.15 12.33
CA GLU A 443 -42.66 17.50 13.28
C GLU A 443 -43.55 16.48 12.57
N GLY A 444 -44.32 15.67 13.31
CA GLY A 444 -45.20 14.63 12.76
C GLY A 444 -44.97 13.31 13.49
N THR A 445 -44.50 12.27 12.79
CA THR A 445 -44.09 10.98 13.38
C THR A 445 -43.07 11.14 14.51
N PHE A 446 -42.20 12.16 14.42
CA PHE A 446 -41.33 12.62 15.50
C PHE A 446 -40.97 14.10 15.29
N TYR A 447 -40.50 14.77 16.35
CA TYR A 447 -39.94 16.11 16.27
C TYR A 447 -38.42 16.06 16.11
N THR A 448 -37.85 16.94 15.27
CA THR A 448 -36.40 17.11 15.14
C THR A 448 -36.05 18.55 14.74
N PRO A 449 -35.13 19.23 15.45
CA PRO A 449 -34.68 20.59 15.12
C PRO A 449 -33.57 20.61 14.05
N SER A 450 -33.52 19.60 13.16
CA SER A 450 -32.52 19.50 12.09
C SER A 450 -33.13 19.77 10.73
N GLN A 451 -32.43 20.55 9.91
CA GLN A 451 -32.75 20.78 8.50
C GLN A 451 -32.59 19.52 7.64
N LEU A 452 -31.75 18.59 8.08
CA LEU A 452 -31.44 17.33 7.40
C LEU A 452 -31.67 16.17 8.35
N VAL A 453 -32.61 15.30 8.01
CA VAL A 453 -33.02 14.18 8.86
C VAL A 453 -32.58 12.90 8.15
N SER A 454 -31.53 12.27 8.66
CA SER A 454 -31.10 10.94 8.19
C SER A 454 -31.84 9.87 8.98
N LEU A 455 -32.66 9.07 8.31
CA LEU A 455 -33.57 8.11 8.93
C LEU A 455 -33.49 6.75 8.23
N ASN A 456 -33.36 5.68 9.02
CA ASN A 456 -33.52 4.31 8.53
C ASN A 456 -35.03 3.98 8.44
N ILE A 457 -35.54 3.70 7.24
CA ILE A 457 -36.96 3.46 7.00
C ILE A 457 -37.35 2.03 7.43
N SER A 458 -38.04 1.92 8.57
CA SER A 458 -38.56 0.67 9.14
C SER A 458 -40.08 0.68 9.39
N SER A 459 -40.75 1.80 9.11
CA SER A 459 -42.19 2.01 9.24
C SER A 459 -42.62 3.22 8.39
N PRO A 460 -43.93 3.47 8.19
CA PRO A 460 -44.41 4.67 7.52
C PRO A 460 -44.05 5.96 8.26
N VAL A 461 -43.70 7.01 7.52
CA VAL A 461 -43.25 8.30 8.07
C VAL A 461 -44.12 9.43 7.52
N ARG A 462 -44.56 10.33 8.39
CA ARG A 462 -45.27 11.57 8.05
C ARG A 462 -44.58 12.73 8.75
N LEU A 463 -44.00 13.67 8.00
CA LEU A 463 -43.36 14.85 8.54
C LEU A 463 -43.92 16.14 7.92
N THR A 464 -43.98 17.20 8.72
CA THR A 464 -44.28 18.58 8.31
C THR A 464 -43.06 19.44 8.61
N ALA A 465 -42.63 20.25 7.65
CA ALA A 465 -41.50 21.16 7.80
C ALA A 465 -41.86 22.39 8.65
N ILE A 466 -41.09 22.63 9.72
CA ILE A 466 -41.25 23.80 10.59
C ILE A 466 -40.36 24.92 10.06
N TRP A 467 -40.97 26.06 9.76
CA TRP A 467 -40.30 27.28 9.32
C TRP A 467 -40.30 28.35 10.40
N ILE A 468 -39.23 29.13 10.50
CA ILE A 468 -39.16 30.31 11.36
C ILE A 468 -38.58 31.50 10.59
N VAL A 469 -39.04 32.71 10.92
CA VAL A 469 -38.39 33.94 10.45
C VAL A 469 -37.11 34.15 11.25
N GLN A 470 -36.01 34.46 10.58
CA GLN A 470 -34.79 34.96 11.17
C GLN A 470 -34.56 36.42 10.77
N HIS A 471 -34.04 37.20 11.70
CA HIS A 471 -33.65 38.59 11.50
C HIS A 471 -32.14 38.74 11.47
N LEU A 472 -31.65 39.64 10.62
CA LEU A 472 -30.23 39.97 10.56
C LEU A 472 -29.86 40.90 11.73
N VAL A 473 -28.91 40.45 12.53
CA VAL A 473 -28.28 41.22 13.61
C VAL A 473 -26.88 41.62 13.18
N ARG A 474 -26.50 42.89 13.41
CA ARG A 474 -25.17 43.43 13.07
C ARG A 474 -24.50 44.01 14.32
N VAL A 475 -23.21 43.78 14.46
CA VAL A 475 -22.33 44.30 15.53
C VAL A 475 -21.20 45.07 14.86
N GLU A 476 -21.26 46.40 14.87
CA GLU A 476 -20.36 47.25 14.09
C GLU A 476 -19.89 48.45 14.92
N SER A 477 -18.59 48.53 15.21
CA SER A 477 -18.00 49.68 15.92
C SER A 477 -17.72 50.85 14.95
N PRO A 478 -17.75 52.12 15.42
CA PRO A 478 -17.55 53.28 14.54
C PRO A 478 -16.18 53.31 13.82
N GLY A 479 -15.13 52.75 14.43
CA GLY A 479 -13.79 52.66 13.86
C GLY A 479 -13.50 51.35 13.11
N ARG A 480 -14.51 50.47 12.96
CA ARG A 480 -14.42 49.12 12.35
C ARG A 480 -13.48 48.13 13.06
N GLU A 481 -13.18 48.36 14.33
CA GLU A 481 -12.54 47.38 15.22
C GLU A 481 -13.34 46.07 15.30
N VAL A 482 -14.68 46.14 15.24
CA VAL A 482 -15.60 45.00 15.08
C VAL A 482 -16.59 45.29 13.96
N SER A 483 -16.86 44.31 13.10
CA SER A 483 -17.85 44.37 12.02
C SER A 483 -18.36 42.95 11.72
N GLU A 484 -19.18 42.41 12.62
CA GLU A 484 -19.71 41.05 12.56
C GLU A 484 -21.24 41.08 12.32
N SER A 485 -21.79 40.06 11.65
CA SER A 485 -23.23 39.96 11.42
C SER A 485 -23.71 38.52 11.36
N PHE A 486 -24.83 38.24 12.00
CA PHE A 486 -25.40 36.89 12.13
C PHE A 486 -26.92 36.93 12.14
N TRP A 487 -27.54 35.79 11.87
CA TRP A 487 -29.00 35.64 11.81
C TRP A 487 -29.52 35.04 13.12
N VAL A 488 -30.64 35.55 13.61
CA VAL A 488 -31.26 35.12 14.87
C VAL A 488 -32.74 34.84 14.66
N ASP A 489 -33.22 33.71 15.17
CA ASP A 489 -34.64 33.32 15.20
C ASP A 489 -35.51 34.42 15.83
N HIS A 490 -36.65 34.73 15.20
CA HIS A 490 -37.66 35.65 15.72
C HIS A 490 -38.17 35.20 17.09
N ASN A 491 -38.24 36.14 18.05
CA ASN A 491 -38.55 35.91 19.46
C ASN A 491 -37.55 34.98 20.20
N SER A 492 -36.34 34.80 19.67
CA SER A 492 -35.28 34.10 20.38
C SER A 492 -34.41 35.05 21.20
N GLN A 493 -34.06 34.63 22.41
CA GLN A 493 -33.06 35.30 23.23
C GLN A 493 -31.66 34.91 22.75
N THR A 494 -30.82 35.90 22.49
CA THR A 494 -29.43 35.74 22.04
C THR A 494 -28.47 36.57 22.89
N VAL A 495 -27.19 36.22 22.85
CA VAL A 495 -26.12 36.97 23.49
C VAL A 495 -25.31 37.69 22.41
N ILE A 496 -25.45 39.02 22.37
CA ILE A 496 -24.55 39.87 21.56
C ILE A 496 -23.24 39.97 22.33
N MET A 497 -22.10 39.74 21.66
CA MET A 497 -20.78 39.84 22.28
C MET A 497 -19.91 40.86 21.55
N ALA A 498 -19.11 41.59 22.32
CA ALA A 498 -17.98 42.38 21.86
C ALA A 498 -16.70 41.75 22.44
N ARG A 499 -15.60 41.82 21.69
CA ARG A 499 -14.30 41.29 22.14
C ARG A 499 -13.76 42.20 23.25
N PRO A 500 -13.49 41.73 24.48
CA PRO A 500 -13.08 42.62 25.59
C PRO A 500 -11.79 43.42 25.29
N GLY A 501 -10.90 42.85 24.50
CA GLY A 501 -9.77 43.54 23.90
C GLY A 501 -9.40 42.94 22.54
N ILE A 502 -8.74 43.75 21.72
CA ILE A 502 -8.20 43.39 20.40
C ILE A 502 -6.76 43.92 20.36
N VAL A 503 -5.77 43.04 20.29
CA VAL A 503 -4.35 43.42 20.23
C VAL A 503 -3.82 43.16 18.82
N TRP A 504 -3.18 44.16 18.23
CA TRP A 504 -2.56 44.08 16.90
C TRP A 504 -1.04 43.97 17.02
N SER A 505 -0.41 43.26 16.08
CA SER A 505 1.04 42.99 16.05
C SER A 505 1.92 44.24 15.83
N ASN A 506 1.31 45.39 15.52
CA ASN A 506 1.99 46.68 15.37
C ASN A 506 2.19 47.43 16.71
N GLY A 507 1.86 46.83 17.86
CA GLY A 507 1.93 47.50 19.16
C GLY A 507 0.75 48.44 19.44
N THR A 508 -0.40 48.23 18.79
CA THR A 508 -1.68 48.89 19.10
C THR A 508 -2.63 47.88 19.75
N GLN A 509 -3.49 48.31 20.67
CA GLN A 509 -4.65 47.54 21.10
C GLN A 509 -5.89 48.42 21.24
N ALA A 510 -7.07 47.82 21.10
CA ALA A 510 -8.35 48.41 21.41
C ALA A 510 -8.98 47.65 22.58
N VAL A 511 -9.40 48.36 23.63
CA VAL A 511 -10.06 47.81 24.81
C VAL A 511 -11.52 48.24 24.80
N PHE A 512 -12.43 47.30 25.04
CA PHE A 512 -13.87 47.56 25.05
C PHE A 512 -14.24 48.53 26.18
N ALA A 513 -15.03 49.55 25.86
CA ALA A 513 -15.43 50.60 26.81
C ALA A 513 -16.92 50.61 27.15
N GLY A 514 -17.77 50.07 26.27
CA GLY A 514 -19.21 49.96 26.47
C GLY A 514 -20.00 49.80 25.17
N TRP A 515 -21.31 49.72 25.28
CA TRP A 515 -22.24 49.76 24.13
C TRP A 515 -22.87 51.16 24.00
N LEU A 516 -22.94 51.68 22.78
CA LEU A 516 -23.53 53.00 22.48
C LEU A 516 -25.02 52.92 22.14
N SER A 517 -25.42 51.87 21.43
CA SER A 517 -26.75 51.71 20.83
C SER A 517 -27.03 50.23 20.51
N PRO A 518 -28.29 49.74 20.59
CA PRO A 518 -29.47 50.43 21.12
C PRO A 518 -29.53 50.40 22.66
N ILE A 519 -28.78 49.51 23.30
CA ILE A 519 -28.66 49.37 24.76
C ILE A 519 -27.30 49.92 25.18
N LYS A 520 -27.25 50.63 26.30
CA LYS A 520 -26.00 51.05 26.95
C LYS A 520 -25.65 50.10 28.07
N SER A 521 -24.44 49.57 28.05
CA SER A 521 -23.87 48.68 29.07
C SER A 521 -22.35 48.78 29.06
N THR A 522 -21.70 48.61 30.21
CA THR A 522 -20.25 48.47 30.35
C THR A 522 -19.77 47.02 30.26
N GLU A 523 -20.70 46.05 30.22
CA GLU A 523 -20.37 44.64 30.02
C GLU A 523 -20.06 44.35 28.54
N PRO A 524 -19.06 43.51 28.21
CA PRO A 524 -18.72 43.14 26.84
C PRO A 524 -19.77 42.21 26.18
N TYR A 525 -20.93 42.01 26.81
CA TYR A 525 -22.05 41.22 26.30
C TYR A 525 -23.39 41.88 26.61
N LEU A 526 -24.40 41.57 25.79
CA LEU A 526 -25.80 41.96 25.98
C LEU A 526 -26.68 40.73 25.77
N VAL A 527 -27.62 40.47 26.68
CA VAL A 527 -28.65 39.44 26.51
C VAL A 527 -29.93 40.11 26.00
N VAL A 528 -30.37 39.77 24.79
CA VAL A 528 -31.46 40.47 24.08
C VAL A 528 -32.42 39.50 23.41
N ASN A 529 -33.70 39.87 23.31
CA ASN A 529 -34.69 39.13 22.53
C ASN A 529 -34.85 39.80 21.14
N ILE A 530 -34.67 39.05 20.06
CA ILE A 530 -34.67 39.60 18.69
C ILE A 530 -36.05 39.45 18.06
N THR A 531 -36.80 40.55 18.01
CA THR A 531 -38.13 40.65 17.39
C THR A 531 -38.11 41.29 16.00
N ALA A 532 -37.00 41.95 15.63
CA ALA A 532 -36.79 42.65 14.38
C ALA A 532 -35.28 42.82 14.09
N PRO A 533 -34.87 43.14 12.84
CA PRO A 533 -33.47 43.39 12.49
C PRO A 533 -32.86 44.51 13.33
N SER A 534 -31.64 44.29 13.83
CA SER A 534 -31.05 45.11 14.90
C SER A 534 -29.55 45.37 14.68
N LYS A 535 -29.10 46.61 14.90
CA LYS A 535 -27.68 47.01 14.86
C LYS A 535 -27.21 47.41 16.26
N PHE A 536 -26.25 46.65 16.79
CA PHE A 536 -25.54 46.93 18.04
C PHE A 536 -24.20 47.61 17.74
N VAL A 537 -23.84 48.60 18.55
CA VAL A 537 -22.66 49.46 18.33
C VAL A 537 -21.77 49.43 19.59
N PRO A 538 -20.67 48.65 19.60
CA PRO A 538 -19.70 48.67 20.68
C PRO A 538 -18.71 49.83 20.52
N GLU A 539 -18.29 50.39 21.66
CA GLU A 539 -17.26 51.43 21.79
C GLU A 539 -15.94 50.82 22.27
N TYR A 540 -14.85 51.31 21.70
CA TYR A 540 -13.49 50.88 22.01
C TYR A 540 -12.59 52.08 22.27
N ARG A 541 -11.74 51.99 23.29
CA ARG A 541 -10.63 52.93 23.54
C ARG A 541 -9.33 52.34 23.02
N ARG A 542 -8.51 53.17 22.38
CA ARG A 542 -7.23 52.75 21.80
C ARG A 542 -6.08 53.00 22.79
N TYR A 543 -5.12 52.08 22.77
CA TYR A 543 -3.91 52.11 23.55
C TYR A 543 -2.72 51.72 22.65
N TYR A 544 -1.56 52.28 22.94
CA TYR A 544 -0.31 52.01 22.24
C TYR A 544 0.74 51.48 23.21
N TYR A 545 1.58 50.57 22.72
CA TYR A 545 2.68 50.01 23.49
C TYR A 545 3.90 50.92 23.41
N VAL A 546 4.44 51.29 24.57
CA VAL A 546 5.68 52.04 24.70
C VAL A 546 6.76 51.10 25.25
N ASP A 547 7.77 50.84 24.42
CA ASP A 547 8.93 50.04 24.76
C ASP A 547 10.05 50.95 25.28
N VAL A 548 10.68 50.62 26.41
CA VAL A 548 11.70 51.47 27.06
C VAL A 548 12.97 50.66 27.29
N LYS A 549 14.06 51.10 26.67
CA LYS A 549 15.36 50.42 26.68
C LYS A 549 16.43 51.31 27.29
N SER A 550 17.15 50.77 28.28
CA SER A 550 18.25 51.42 28.98
C SER A 550 19.36 50.41 29.23
N THR A 551 20.62 50.85 29.15
CA THR A 551 21.79 50.02 29.49
C THR A 551 22.00 49.86 30.99
N TYR A 552 21.45 50.78 31.79
CA TYR A 552 21.51 50.77 33.25
C TYR A 552 20.09 50.69 33.83
N PRO A 553 19.90 50.06 35.01
CA PRO A 553 18.56 49.89 35.60
C PRO A 553 17.91 51.24 35.94
N VAL A 554 16.69 51.42 35.45
CA VAL A 554 15.81 52.55 35.76
C VAL A 554 14.45 52.00 36.20
N ASN A 555 13.73 52.73 37.06
CA ASN A 555 12.42 52.32 37.57
C ASN A 555 11.30 52.60 36.53
N VAL A 556 11.44 52.06 35.32
CA VAL A 556 10.50 52.20 34.21
C VAL A 556 10.34 50.83 33.53
N SER A 557 9.11 50.34 33.46
CA SER A 557 8.74 49.14 32.69
C SER A 557 8.06 49.52 31.38
N PRO A 558 8.28 48.80 30.26
CA PRO A 558 7.50 48.98 29.05
C PRO A 558 6.02 48.57 29.28
N GLY A 559 5.08 49.21 28.59
CA GLY A 559 3.66 49.09 28.93
C GLY A 559 2.70 49.67 27.90
N TRP A 560 1.40 49.53 28.17
CA TRP A 560 0.30 50.03 27.35
C TRP A 560 -0.27 51.32 27.93
N TYR A 561 -0.34 52.37 27.11
CA TYR A 561 -0.84 53.71 27.48
C TYR A 561 -1.95 54.13 26.51
N GLN A 562 -2.94 54.89 26.97
CA GLN A 562 -4.09 55.27 26.16
C GLN A 562 -3.69 56.28 25.06
N GLU A 563 -4.39 56.27 23.92
CA GLU A 563 -4.24 57.27 22.88
C GLU A 563 -4.40 58.69 23.46
N GLY A 564 -3.35 59.51 23.33
CA GLY A 564 -3.28 60.87 23.84
C GLY A 564 -2.82 61.03 25.30
N GLU A 565 -2.52 59.94 26.02
CA GLU A 565 -1.99 59.97 27.39
C GLU A 565 -0.58 60.60 27.44
N ILE A 566 -0.21 61.20 28.58
CA ILE A 566 1.12 61.78 28.81
C ILE A 566 1.89 60.88 29.77
N LEU A 567 2.93 60.23 29.25
CA LEU A 567 3.88 59.43 30.01
C LEU A 567 5.00 60.33 30.56
N GLU A 568 5.16 60.34 31.89
CA GLU A 568 6.27 61.01 32.58
C GLU A 568 7.26 59.97 33.13
N LEU A 569 8.52 60.04 32.71
CA LEU A 569 9.58 59.12 33.14
C LEU A 569 10.61 59.88 34.01
N SER A 570 10.69 59.46 35.27
CA SER A 570 11.66 59.99 36.24
C SER A 570 13.00 59.27 36.11
N ILE A 571 13.96 59.92 35.45
CA ILE A 571 15.29 59.37 35.16
C ILE A 571 16.33 60.11 36.03
N PRO A 572 17.18 59.40 36.78
CA PRO A 572 18.23 60.04 37.58
C PRO A 572 19.29 60.69 36.68
N LYS A 573 19.79 61.87 37.07
CA LYS A 573 20.80 62.62 36.30
C LYS A 573 22.12 61.88 36.16
N SER A 574 22.48 61.08 37.17
CA SER A 574 23.56 60.10 37.11
C SER A 574 23.24 58.88 37.97
N ILE A 575 23.86 57.76 37.66
CA ILE A 575 23.87 56.51 38.42
C ILE A 575 25.33 56.23 38.80
N GLU A 576 25.64 56.18 40.10
CA GLU A 576 26.96 55.73 40.56
C GLU A 576 27.11 54.23 40.28
N LEU A 577 28.28 53.82 39.75
CA LEU A 577 28.56 52.45 39.32
C LEU A 577 29.50 51.76 40.31
N ASP A 578 30.63 52.40 40.62
CA ASP A 578 31.54 52.02 41.71
C ASP A 578 32.33 53.24 42.22
N ALA A 579 33.27 53.02 43.15
CA ALA A 579 34.00 54.09 43.84
C ALA A 579 34.91 54.89 42.90
N GLY A 580 34.35 55.95 42.30
CA GLY A 580 35.02 56.79 41.32
C GLY A 580 34.56 56.57 39.87
N ARG A 581 33.42 55.89 39.64
CA ARG A 581 32.76 55.78 38.33
C ARG A 581 31.25 55.99 38.40
N ARG A 582 30.72 56.76 37.45
CA ARG A 582 29.29 57.04 37.30
C ARG A 582 28.85 57.01 35.84
N ALA A 583 27.62 56.58 35.57
CA ALA A 583 26.93 56.78 34.30
C ALA A 583 26.09 58.06 34.38
N VAL A 584 26.37 59.05 33.52
CA VAL A 584 25.60 60.30 33.41
C VAL A 584 24.57 60.17 32.29
N PHE A 585 23.34 60.62 32.54
CA PHE A 585 22.27 60.60 31.53
C PHE A 585 22.52 61.70 30.49
N LEU A 586 22.54 61.32 29.19
CA LEU A 586 22.72 62.26 28.08
C LEU A 586 21.40 62.72 27.46
N GLY A 587 20.35 61.90 27.55
CA GLY A 587 19.06 62.14 26.91
C GLY A 587 18.41 60.87 26.37
N ALA A 588 17.29 61.03 25.67
CA ALA A 588 16.52 59.91 25.13
C ALA A 588 16.10 60.15 23.68
N THR A 589 15.78 59.06 22.98
CA THR A 589 15.19 59.06 21.62
C THR A 589 13.70 58.71 21.65
N GLY A 590 13.04 58.71 20.48
CA GLY A 590 11.62 58.33 20.37
C GLY A 590 10.62 59.49 20.49
N GLY A 591 11.06 60.74 20.29
CA GLY A 591 10.18 61.93 20.31
C GLY A 591 9.85 62.48 21.70
N ALA A 592 10.34 61.84 22.76
CA ALA A 592 10.17 62.30 24.13
C ALA A 592 11.04 63.55 24.42
N THR A 593 10.51 64.49 25.21
CA THR A 593 11.11 65.80 25.49
C THR A 593 11.64 65.90 26.91
N ILE A 594 12.79 66.56 27.09
CA ILE A 594 13.50 66.67 28.38
C ILE A 594 13.14 68.00 29.04
N VAL A 595 12.21 67.99 29.99
CA VAL A 595 11.79 69.16 30.78
C VAL A 595 11.43 68.70 32.19
N ASP A 596 12.37 68.85 33.14
CA ASP A 596 12.31 68.37 34.54
C ASP A 596 11.89 66.90 34.71
N GLY A 597 12.28 66.09 33.73
CA GLY A 597 11.86 64.70 33.52
C GLY A 597 11.83 64.43 32.02
N LEU A 598 11.54 63.18 31.64
CA LEU A 598 11.31 62.83 30.23
C LEU A 598 9.81 62.67 29.99
N ARG A 599 9.23 63.55 29.16
CA ARG A 599 7.79 63.58 28.85
C ARG A 599 7.50 63.13 27.42
N LEU A 600 6.53 62.26 27.24
CA LEU A 600 6.04 61.80 25.94
C LEU A 600 4.51 61.83 25.91
N LYS A 601 3.91 62.37 24.84
CA LYS A 601 2.49 62.18 24.53
C LYS A 601 2.34 60.95 23.63
N VAL A 602 1.51 59.99 24.03
CA VAL A 602 1.41 58.69 23.36
C VAL A 602 0.37 58.74 22.23
N GLU A 603 0.82 59.15 21.04
CA GLU A 603 -0.01 59.24 19.83
C GLU A 603 0.18 58.05 18.86
N ALA A 604 1.19 57.21 19.09
CA ALA A 604 1.49 56.02 18.30
C ALA A 604 2.37 55.03 19.11
N PRO A 605 2.52 53.75 18.69
CA PRO A 605 3.48 52.82 19.27
C PRO A 605 4.92 53.30 19.04
N CYS A 606 5.76 53.27 20.08
CA CYS A 606 7.12 53.82 20.00
C CYS A 606 8.13 53.11 20.92
N GLY A 607 9.41 53.16 20.54
CA GLY A 607 10.53 52.76 21.37
C GLY A 607 11.32 53.97 21.87
N ILE A 608 11.53 54.05 23.18
CA ILE A 608 12.38 55.05 23.85
C ILE A 608 13.70 54.37 24.22
N ILE A 609 14.83 54.88 23.71
CA ILE A 609 16.16 54.46 24.15
C ILE A 609 16.77 55.55 25.03
N LEU A 610 17.23 55.18 26.23
CA LEU A 610 17.93 56.06 27.17
C LEU A 610 19.44 55.99 26.91
N HIS A 611 20.05 57.15 26.68
CA HIS A 611 21.48 57.27 26.37
C HIS A 611 22.27 57.76 27.59
N TRP A 612 23.42 57.14 27.81
CA TRP A 612 24.26 57.30 28.99
C TRP A 612 25.73 57.42 28.59
N ARG A 613 26.55 58.05 29.45
CA ARG A 613 28.03 58.13 29.31
C ARG A 613 28.70 57.84 30.64
N GLU A 614 29.71 56.98 30.64
CA GLU A 614 30.53 56.74 31.82
C GLU A 614 31.59 57.83 32.03
N GLU A 615 31.76 58.24 33.28
CA GLU A 615 32.77 59.20 33.74
C GLU A 615 33.55 58.62 34.93
N VAL A 616 34.86 58.84 34.92
CA VAL A 616 35.88 58.40 35.89
C VAL A 616 36.45 59.61 36.64
N LEU A 617 36.80 59.43 37.91
CA LEU A 617 37.37 60.48 38.75
C LEU A 617 38.91 60.56 38.63
N VAL A 618 39.45 61.74 38.36
CA VAL A 618 40.89 62.05 38.44
C VAL A 618 41.13 63.00 39.61
N VAL A 619 42.16 62.76 40.42
CA VAL A 619 42.55 63.62 41.55
C VAL A 619 44.02 64.03 41.45
N VAL A 620 44.30 65.31 41.70
CA VAL A 620 45.66 65.84 41.86
C VAL A 620 45.83 66.34 43.28
N GLU A 621 46.84 65.83 43.98
CA GLU A 621 47.21 66.19 45.35
C GLU A 621 48.43 67.11 45.35
N GLY A 622 48.59 67.93 46.39
CA GLY A 622 49.89 68.48 46.76
C GLY A 622 50.46 69.53 45.80
N GLY A 623 49.60 70.33 45.16
CA GLY A 623 50.04 71.56 44.50
C GLY A 623 50.65 72.58 45.48
N VAL A 624 51.21 73.67 44.96
CA VAL A 624 51.98 74.71 45.68
C VAL A 624 51.26 75.29 46.92
N TRP A 625 49.93 75.17 46.99
CA TRP A 625 49.08 75.68 48.08
C TRP A 625 48.41 74.59 48.93
N GLY A 626 48.77 73.32 48.76
CA GLY A 626 48.37 72.21 49.65
C GLY A 626 46.93 71.67 49.52
N GLY A 627 46.22 71.97 48.42
CA GLY A 627 44.87 71.44 48.16
C GLY A 627 44.84 70.13 47.36
N GLU A 628 43.70 69.44 47.40
CA GLU A 628 43.28 68.45 46.39
C GLU A 628 42.44 69.12 45.31
N GLU A 629 42.68 68.80 44.03
CA GLU A 629 41.76 69.10 42.92
C GLU A 629 41.21 67.80 42.34
N ALA A 630 39.89 67.72 42.14
CA ALA A 630 39.21 66.50 41.67
C ALA A 630 38.28 66.78 40.48
N LEU A 631 38.43 66.01 39.41
CA LEU A 631 37.73 66.21 38.12
C LEU A 631 37.09 64.91 37.64
N TRP A 632 35.80 64.97 37.31
CA TRP A 632 35.11 63.89 36.59
C TRP A 632 35.35 64.02 35.08
N VAL A 633 35.83 62.93 34.47
CA VAL A 633 36.28 62.89 33.07
C VAL A 633 35.61 61.72 32.35
N PRO A 634 35.04 61.88 31.14
CA PRO A 634 34.55 60.76 30.33
C PRO A 634 35.59 59.67 30.10
N VAL A 635 35.19 58.40 30.23
CA VAL A 635 36.09 57.26 30.01
C VAL A 635 36.66 57.29 28.58
N ASN A 636 37.95 56.99 28.45
CA ASN A 636 38.80 57.13 27.25
C ASN A 636 39.14 58.56 26.81
N GLN A 637 38.69 59.62 27.48
CA GLN A 637 39.09 60.99 27.14
C GLN A 637 40.54 61.28 27.58
N THR A 638 41.29 61.99 26.72
CA THR A 638 42.60 62.55 27.08
C THR A 638 42.45 63.93 27.71
N ILE A 639 43.10 64.13 28.86
CA ILE A 639 43.22 65.41 29.56
C ILE A 639 44.68 65.87 29.58
N MET A 640 44.92 67.16 29.81
CA MET A 640 46.27 67.68 30.08
C MET A 640 46.30 68.34 31.46
N LEU A 641 47.22 67.87 32.30
CA LEU A 641 47.53 68.43 33.62
C LEU A 641 48.80 69.29 33.52
N HIS A 642 48.91 70.36 34.31
CA HIS A 642 49.99 71.33 34.22
C HIS A 642 50.50 71.77 35.60
N ALA A 643 51.81 71.61 35.80
CA ALA A 643 52.56 72.11 36.95
C ALA A 643 53.52 73.24 36.50
N PRO A 644 53.62 74.36 37.23
CA PRO A 644 54.62 75.40 36.96
C PRO A 644 56.05 74.84 37.04
N ARG A 645 56.94 75.20 36.10
CA ARG A 645 58.33 74.70 36.07
C ARG A 645 59.23 75.32 37.13
N ILE A 646 59.09 76.62 37.37
CA ILE A 646 59.84 77.37 38.38
C ILE A 646 58.83 78.20 39.18
N ILE A 647 59.04 78.26 40.50
CA ILE A 647 58.25 79.08 41.43
C ILE A 647 59.27 79.92 42.21
N ALA A 648 59.22 81.25 42.07
CA ALA A 648 60.09 82.14 42.83
C ALA A 648 59.65 82.19 44.30
N ILE A 649 60.61 82.16 45.23
CA ILE A 649 60.39 82.40 46.67
C ILE A 649 60.89 83.80 47.03
N SER A 650 62.10 84.16 46.57
CA SER A 650 62.71 85.49 46.74
C SER A 650 63.67 85.82 45.58
N GLU A 651 64.40 86.95 45.65
CA GLU A 651 65.37 87.33 44.60
C GLU A 651 66.57 86.37 44.48
N ASP A 652 66.93 85.68 45.57
CA ASP A 652 68.06 84.73 45.64
C ASP A 652 67.63 83.30 46.04
N GLU A 653 66.32 82.98 46.02
CA GLU A 653 65.78 81.63 46.27
C GLU A 653 64.58 81.28 45.34
N SER A 654 64.59 80.08 44.76
CA SER A 654 63.46 79.56 43.98
C SER A 654 63.28 78.04 44.09
N LEU A 655 62.09 77.55 43.72
CA LEU A 655 61.79 76.12 43.53
C LEU A 655 61.74 75.75 42.05
N GLU A 656 62.31 74.60 41.71
CA GLU A 656 62.27 73.97 40.39
C GLU A 656 61.46 72.67 40.43
N PHE A 657 60.60 72.44 39.43
CA PHE A 657 59.84 71.21 39.26
C PHE A 657 60.74 70.02 38.92
N VAL A 658 60.52 68.89 39.61
CA VAL A 658 61.29 67.65 39.42
C VAL A 658 60.51 66.64 38.59
N LYS A 659 59.34 66.19 39.09
CA LYS A 659 58.47 65.22 38.40
C LYS A 659 57.05 65.19 38.97
N TRP A 660 56.12 64.66 38.18
CA TRP A 660 54.90 64.03 38.69
C TRP A 660 55.24 62.67 39.31
N SER A 661 54.53 62.33 40.38
CA SER A 661 54.59 61.09 41.14
C SER A 661 53.17 60.56 41.39
N GLY A 662 53.05 59.30 41.83
CA GLY A 662 51.78 58.59 41.97
C GLY A 662 51.65 57.46 40.95
N ARG A 663 50.46 57.27 40.37
CA ARG A 663 50.22 56.16 39.42
C ARG A 663 50.96 56.31 38.08
N VAL A 664 51.26 57.54 37.68
CA VAL A 664 51.99 57.87 36.45
C VAL A 664 53.11 58.84 36.81
N GLU A 665 54.36 58.40 36.70
CA GLU A 665 55.51 59.28 36.88
C GLU A 665 55.87 59.98 35.57
N SER A 666 56.21 61.28 35.65
CA SER A 666 56.65 62.04 34.47
C SER A 666 57.46 63.26 34.85
N ASN A 667 58.66 63.40 34.29
CA ASN A 667 59.52 64.57 34.47
C ASN A 667 59.05 65.77 33.59
N ALA A 668 57.99 65.59 32.79
CA ALA A 668 57.40 66.67 32.01
C ALA A 668 56.38 67.45 32.85
N SER A 669 56.60 68.75 33.01
CA SER A 669 55.72 69.66 33.78
C SER A 669 54.30 69.79 33.22
N MET A 670 54.08 69.38 31.97
CA MET A 670 52.76 69.18 31.39
C MET A 670 52.59 67.69 31.07
N LEU A 671 51.53 67.07 31.60
CA LEU A 671 51.24 65.64 31.50
C LEU A 671 49.94 65.44 30.71
N SER A 672 50.05 64.83 29.53
CA SER A 672 48.91 64.35 28.75
C SER A 672 48.57 62.93 29.19
N LEU A 673 47.31 62.71 29.62
CA LEU A 673 46.85 61.46 30.21
C LEU A 673 45.51 61.05 29.62
N LYS A 674 45.44 59.85 29.03
CA LYS A 674 44.17 59.21 28.64
C LYS A 674 43.58 58.53 29.89
N VAL A 675 42.35 58.91 30.24
CA VAL A 675 41.71 58.44 31.49
C VAL A 675 40.78 57.27 31.19
N GLU A 676 41.19 56.06 31.57
CA GLU A 676 40.40 54.83 31.39
C GLU A 676 39.79 54.33 32.72
N GLU A 677 40.30 54.83 33.84
CA GLU A 677 39.95 54.44 35.22
C GLU A 677 40.32 55.56 36.20
N SER A 678 40.07 55.37 37.50
CA SER A 678 40.39 56.35 38.55
C SER A 678 41.91 56.48 38.80
N ILE A 679 42.40 57.72 38.88
CA ILE A 679 43.84 58.05 38.94
C ILE A 679 44.11 59.19 39.93
N ARG A 680 45.19 59.06 40.72
CA ARG A 680 45.67 60.04 41.70
C ARG A 680 47.17 60.35 41.49
N LEU A 681 47.55 61.63 41.51
CA LEU A 681 48.89 62.13 41.13
C LEU A 681 49.36 63.34 41.98
N THR A 682 50.67 63.56 42.08
CA THR A 682 51.30 64.63 42.89
C THR A 682 52.51 65.27 42.17
N PRO A 683 52.69 66.60 42.13
CA PRO A 683 53.89 67.25 41.59
C PRO A 683 54.97 67.47 42.67
N LEU A 684 56.25 67.25 42.33
CA LEU A 684 57.40 67.38 43.25
C LEU A 684 58.38 68.49 42.82
N TYR A 685 59.02 69.15 43.80
CA TYR A 685 59.86 70.34 43.64
C TYR A 685 61.16 70.31 44.48
N ARG A 686 62.20 71.08 44.09
CA ARG A 686 63.49 71.25 44.81
C ARG A 686 63.97 72.72 44.84
N ARG A 687 64.86 73.10 45.77
CA ARG A 687 65.36 74.49 45.96
C ARG A 687 66.61 74.84 45.13
N LEU A 688 66.78 76.13 44.83
CA LEU A 688 67.93 76.76 44.15
C LEU A 688 68.36 78.07 44.85
N TYR A 689 69.67 78.31 44.99
CA TYR A 689 70.32 79.50 45.55
C TYR A 689 71.35 80.12 44.58
N ARG A 690 71.85 81.34 44.87
CA ARG A 690 72.73 82.11 43.97
C ARG A 690 74.12 82.41 44.58
N VAL A 691 75.22 82.08 43.89
CA VAL A 691 76.60 82.14 44.45
C VAL A 691 77.68 82.64 43.46
N SER A 692 78.94 82.81 43.93
CA SER A 692 80.15 83.17 43.13
C SER A 692 81.45 82.56 43.71
N VAL A 693 82.54 82.38 42.93
CA VAL A 693 83.77 81.64 43.34
C VAL A 693 85.07 82.24 42.76
N THR A 694 86.19 82.28 43.51
CA THR A 694 87.48 82.91 43.07
C THR A 694 88.76 82.05 43.27
N THR A 695 89.83 82.27 42.49
CA THR A 695 91.07 81.43 42.42
C THR A 695 92.33 82.01 43.11
N ASN A 696 93.32 81.14 43.41
CA ASN A 696 94.62 81.49 43.99
C ASN A 696 95.78 80.50 43.55
N PRO A 697 96.91 80.96 42.98
CA PRO A 697 97.17 82.31 42.50
C PRO A 697 96.10 82.77 41.50
N PRO A 698 95.85 84.09 41.39
CA PRO A 698 94.75 84.61 40.60
C PRO A 698 94.97 84.33 39.12
N ILE A 699 94.07 83.51 38.56
CA ILE A 699 93.96 83.20 37.14
C ILE A 699 92.50 83.19 36.73
N GLU A 700 92.22 83.65 35.51
CA GLU A 700 90.91 83.45 34.86
C GLU A 700 90.79 81.96 34.50
N ALA A 701 89.87 81.25 35.13
CA ALA A 701 89.64 79.82 34.94
C ALA A 701 88.14 79.51 34.96
N SER A 702 87.71 78.48 34.22
CA SER A 702 86.33 78.00 34.25
C SER A 702 86.19 76.90 35.31
N ILE A 703 85.28 77.10 36.27
CA ILE A 703 85.08 76.14 37.36
C ILE A 703 83.92 75.22 36.98
N LEU A 704 84.16 73.91 37.03
CA LEU A 704 83.17 72.86 36.80
C LEU A 704 82.80 72.19 38.12
N LEU A 705 81.54 72.34 38.51
CA LEU A 705 80.96 71.68 39.68
C LEU A 705 80.10 70.49 39.28
N ARG A 706 80.07 69.45 40.12
CA ARG A 706 79.04 68.40 40.10
C ARG A 706 78.19 68.46 41.36
N GLY A 707 76.89 68.69 41.20
CA GLY A 707 75.92 68.51 42.28
C GLY A 707 75.55 67.03 42.47
N GLU A 708 74.95 66.69 43.62
CA GLU A 708 74.60 65.32 44.03
C GLU A 708 73.71 64.57 43.02
N ASN A 709 72.89 65.28 42.25
CA ASN A 709 72.05 64.72 41.18
C ASN A 709 72.82 64.46 39.86
N GLY A 710 74.14 64.58 39.86
CA GLY A 710 74.99 64.47 38.66
C GLY A 710 74.93 65.67 37.72
N ALA A 711 74.27 66.77 38.09
CA ALA A 711 74.25 67.98 37.26
C ALA A 711 75.63 68.64 37.23
N MET A 712 76.15 68.82 36.02
CA MET A 712 77.44 69.45 35.72
C MET A 712 77.19 70.95 35.48
N ILE A 713 77.78 71.82 36.29
CA ILE A 713 77.55 73.27 36.21
C ILE A 713 78.90 73.97 36.05
N ARG A 714 79.13 74.57 34.88
CA ARG A 714 80.34 75.35 34.56
C ARG A 714 80.02 76.84 34.60
N PHE A 715 80.88 77.64 35.24
CA PHE A 715 80.83 79.10 35.22
C PHE A 715 82.23 79.70 35.39
N SER A 716 82.41 80.96 34.99
CA SER A 716 83.66 81.69 35.18
C SER A 716 83.81 82.21 36.61
N THR A 717 85.05 82.38 37.09
CA THR A 717 85.36 82.98 38.40
C THR A 717 84.84 84.41 38.61
N GLU A 718 84.41 85.09 37.54
CA GLU A 718 83.81 86.44 37.62
C GLU A 718 82.27 86.43 37.74
N GLU A 719 81.62 85.27 37.54
CA GLU A 719 80.16 85.17 37.37
C GLU A 719 79.40 84.84 38.67
N ARG A 720 78.08 85.12 38.65
CA ARG A 720 77.14 84.62 39.67
C ARG A 720 76.25 83.52 39.09
N ALA A 721 76.42 82.29 39.56
CA ALA A 721 75.66 81.12 39.14
C ALA A 721 74.49 80.82 40.09
N TRP A 722 73.45 80.15 39.57
CA TRP A 722 72.41 79.51 40.37
C TRP A 722 72.77 78.04 40.57
N LEU A 723 72.82 77.58 41.82
CA LEU A 723 73.13 76.21 42.22
C LEU A 723 72.04 75.68 43.16
N PRO A 724 71.63 74.40 43.08
CA PRO A 724 70.79 73.80 44.12
C PRO A 724 71.47 73.79 45.50
N GLU A 725 70.67 73.65 46.55
CA GLU A 725 71.20 73.35 47.89
C GLU A 725 71.90 71.98 47.88
N GLY A 726 73.10 71.89 48.46
CA GLY A 726 73.83 70.63 48.61
C GLY A 726 75.34 70.75 48.47
N SER A 727 76.02 69.60 48.57
CA SER A 727 77.47 69.52 48.36
C SER A 727 77.81 69.37 46.88
N PHE A 728 78.71 70.22 46.41
CA PHE A 728 79.28 70.15 45.07
C PHE A 728 80.72 69.65 45.12
N GLU A 729 81.04 68.75 44.22
CA GLU A 729 82.40 68.32 43.95
C GLU A 729 83.01 69.30 42.94
N VAL A 730 84.20 69.85 43.23
CA VAL A 730 84.93 70.68 42.27
C VAL A 730 85.64 69.73 41.32
N LEU A 731 84.96 69.38 40.23
CA LEU A 731 85.47 68.41 39.27
C LEU A 731 86.57 68.98 38.39
N GLU A 732 86.55 70.29 38.12
CA GLU A 732 87.55 70.95 37.30
C GLU A 732 87.72 72.42 37.74
N ILE A 733 88.96 72.89 37.76
CA ILE A 733 89.29 74.30 37.62
C ILE A 733 90.09 74.36 36.32
N ASP A 734 89.36 74.53 35.22
CA ASP A 734 89.91 74.50 33.86
C ASP A 734 90.59 75.83 33.53
N TRP A 735 91.89 75.75 33.26
CA TRP A 735 92.71 76.82 32.75
C TRP A 735 93.35 76.36 31.44
N HIS A 736 92.90 76.90 30.30
CA HIS A 736 93.35 76.55 28.95
C HIS A 736 93.29 75.03 28.61
N GLY A 737 92.27 74.29 29.06
CA GLY A 737 92.16 72.84 28.81
C GLY A 737 92.99 71.98 29.74
N ARG A 738 93.44 72.53 30.87
CA ARG A 738 94.01 71.81 32.01
C ARG A 738 93.10 72.00 33.22
N ASP A 739 92.65 70.89 33.82
CA ASP A 739 92.35 70.93 35.25
C ASP A 739 93.65 71.22 35.99
N VAL A 740 93.75 72.42 36.57
CA VAL A 740 94.93 72.87 37.33
C VAL A 740 94.72 72.74 38.85
N LYS A 741 93.51 72.36 39.28
CA LYS A 741 92.95 72.36 40.64
C LYS A 741 93.77 71.68 41.75
N GLU A 742 93.81 72.35 42.91
CA GLU A 742 94.07 71.73 44.22
C GLU A 742 92.81 71.59 45.10
N THR A 743 91.78 72.46 44.96
CA THR A 743 90.63 72.49 45.88
C THR A 743 89.50 71.57 45.42
N VAL A 744 89.11 70.61 46.27
CA VAL A 744 88.35 69.42 45.84
C VAL A 744 86.82 69.54 45.96
N SER A 745 86.28 70.38 46.84
CA SER A 745 84.82 70.47 47.07
C SER A 745 84.33 71.86 47.48
N LEU A 746 83.03 72.10 47.27
CA LEU A 746 82.32 73.35 47.51
C LEU A 746 80.92 73.04 48.05
N ASN A 747 80.59 73.44 49.28
CA ASN A 747 79.27 73.15 49.87
C ASN A 747 78.37 74.40 49.87
N VAL A 748 77.19 74.30 49.26
CA VAL A 748 76.27 75.44 49.06
C VAL A 748 75.04 75.25 49.93
N THR A 749 75.06 75.93 51.07
CA THR A 749 73.98 75.94 52.08
C THR A 749 73.23 77.28 52.15
N SER A 750 73.72 78.31 51.45
CA SER A 750 73.09 79.63 51.35
C SER A 750 73.67 80.45 50.19
N PRO A 751 73.01 81.54 49.74
CA PRO A 751 73.59 82.49 48.78
C PRO A 751 74.88 83.15 49.30
N GLY A 752 75.94 83.25 48.48
CA GLY A 752 77.26 83.71 48.96
C GLY A 752 78.44 83.72 47.96
N ARG A 753 79.67 83.82 48.49
CA ARG A 753 80.94 83.78 47.74
C ARG A 753 81.93 82.78 48.37
N TYR A 754 82.68 82.05 47.55
CA TYR A 754 83.61 80.97 47.93
C TYR A 754 84.97 81.04 47.16
N MET A 755 85.94 80.13 47.39
CA MET A 755 87.35 80.27 46.90
C MET A 755 88.15 78.93 46.70
N VAL A 756 89.16 78.88 45.79
CA VAL A 756 89.91 77.67 45.30
C VAL A 756 91.40 77.89 44.78
N ASN A 757 92.24 76.84 44.50
CA ASN A 757 93.72 76.90 44.18
C ASN A 757 94.30 76.05 42.93
N VAL A 758 95.54 76.27 42.33
CA VAL A 758 96.05 75.83 40.92
C VAL A 758 97.64 75.70 40.47
N SER A 759 98.13 75.21 39.23
CA SER A 759 99.61 75.13 38.66
C SER A 759 100.03 74.84 37.08
N VAL A 760 101.34 74.91 36.51
CA VAL A 760 101.82 74.92 34.99
C VAL A 760 103.37 74.53 34.49
N ALA A 761 103.77 74.19 33.18
CA ALA A 761 105.18 74.04 32.45
C ALA A 761 105.31 73.89 30.79
N ARG A 762 106.34 73.26 30.01
CA ARG A 762 106.57 73.10 28.43
C ARG A 762 107.71 72.14 27.68
N PRO A 763 107.56 71.37 26.49
CA PRO A 763 108.65 70.73 25.55
C PRO A 763 108.45 70.39 23.93
N ALA A 764 109.02 69.33 23.16
CA ALA A 764 108.96 69.01 21.61
C ALA A 764 109.39 67.59 20.87
N VAL A 765 109.05 67.17 19.55
CA VAL A 765 109.01 65.72 18.89
C VAL A 765 109.04 65.32 17.27
N LYS A 766 108.99 63.99 16.76
CA LYS A 766 108.95 63.24 15.38
C LYS A 766 108.24 61.76 15.21
N VAL A 767 108.06 61.04 13.99
CA VAL A 767 107.21 59.77 13.60
C VAL A 767 107.66 58.67 12.50
N ALA A 768 107.13 57.38 12.42
CA ALA A 768 107.21 56.29 11.34
C ALA A 768 106.18 55.02 11.38
N ASP A 769 106.37 53.90 10.58
CA ASP A 769 105.55 52.60 10.45
C ASP A 769 106.30 51.22 10.68
N PHE A 770 105.54 50.08 10.66
CA PHE A 770 105.95 48.67 10.88
C PHE A 770 106.56 47.92 9.69
N LEU A 771 106.03 48.01 8.46
CA LEU A 771 106.74 47.47 7.28
C LEU A 771 108.10 48.19 7.09
N GLY A 772 108.28 49.28 7.84
CA GLY A 772 109.50 50.06 8.05
C GLY A 772 109.34 51.47 7.47
N LEU A 773 108.17 51.76 6.92
CA LEU A 773 107.90 52.85 6.01
C LEU A 773 107.54 54.12 6.78
N PRO A 774 107.72 55.31 6.19
CA PRO A 774 107.15 56.53 6.73
C PRO A 774 105.63 56.40 6.89
N ALA A 775 105.13 57.04 7.92
CA ALA A 775 103.72 57.16 8.24
C ALA A 775 103.27 58.57 7.79
N PRO A 776 102.61 58.73 6.62
CA PRO A 776 102.30 60.04 6.04
C PRO A 776 100.94 60.60 6.49
N PHE A 777 100.87 61.92 6.68
CA PHE A 777 99.67 62.67 7.14
C PHE A 777 99.21 62.34 8.57
N PHE A 778 100.16 62.04 9.46
CA PHE A 778 99.85 61.66 10.83
C PHE A 778 99.71 62.90 11.72
N GLN A 779 98.53 63.15 12.30
CA GLN A 779 98.29 64.24 13.26
C GLN A 779 99.16 64.06 14.51
N ILE A 780 100.04 65.03 14.82
CA ILE A 780 100.82 65.01 16.07
C ILE A 780 100.12 65.82 17.13
N SER A 781 100.18 65.31 18.34
CA SER A 781 99.92 66.08 19.53
C SER A 781 100.80 65.56 20.66
N VAL A 782 101.07 66.44 21.60
CA VAL A 782 101.50 66.12 22.97
C VAL A 782 100.49 66.91 23.80
N GLN A 783 99.33 66.32 24.06
CA GLN A 783 99.10 65.05 24.76
C GLN A 783 99.99 64.94 25.98
N ARG A 784 99.35 64.68 27.12
CA ARG A 784 100.04 64.16 28.28
C ARG A 784 100.10 62.64 28.03
N PRO A 785 99.62 61.76 28.91
CA PRO A 785 99.18 60.42 28.49
C PRO A 785 97.87 60.37 27.67
N ASP A 786 97.23 61.51 27.36
CA ASP A 786 95.77 61.64 27.48
C ASP A 786 95.00 62.11 26.23
N GLY A 787 95.64 62.32 25.08
CA GLY A 787 94.97 62.90 23.91
C GLY A 787 94.97 64.43 23.85
N THR A 788 95.07 65.13 24.98
CA THR A 788 94.76 66.56 25.04
C THR A 788 95.83 67.41 24.38
N VAL A 789 95.44 68.26 23.44
CA VAL A 789 96.25 69.33 22.84
C VAL A 789 96.76 70.31 23.92
N GLU A 790 97.85 69.93 24.59
CA GLU A 790 98.71 70.87 25.30
C GLU A 790 99.61 71.58 24.29
N TRP A 791 99.94 70.89 23.18
CA TRP A 791 100.07 71.47 21.84
C TRP A 791 99.88 70.41 20.73
N ASP A 792 99.48 70.83 19.52
CA ASP A 792 99.28 69.95 18.36
C ASP A 792 99.69 70.57 17.01
N GLY A 793 99.89 69.69 16.04
CA GLY A 793 100.20 70.03 14.66
C GLY A 793 100.33 68.77 13.82
N TYR A 794 99.92 68.81 12.55
CA TYR A 794 100.06 67.65 11.67
C TYR A 794 101.53 67.40 11.34
N SER A 795 101.93 66.14 11.35
CA SER A 795 103.03 65.74 10.50
C SER A 795 102.56 65.55 9.06
N ASP A 796 103.47 65.94 8.19
CA ASP A 796 103.47 65.82 6.74
C ASP A 796 103.55 64.36 6.26
N GLY A 797 104.02 64.13 5.03
CA GLY A 797 104.31 62.80 4.51
C GLY A 797 105.45 62.04 5.24
N TYR A 798 106.03 62.59 6.32
CA TYR A 798 107.30 62.19 6.92
C TYR A 798 107.43 62.30 8.50
N GLY A 799 107.19 63.44 9.22
CA GLY A 799 107.18 63.52 10.73
C GLY A 799 107.94 64.64 11.55
N ASN A 800 107.30 65.66 12.21
CA ASN A 800 107.89 66.68 13.18
C ASN A 800 106.85 67.49 14.07
N VAL A 801 107.12 68.03 15.31
CA VAL A 801 106.24 69.00 16.14
C VAL A 801 106.88 69.66 17.45
N ALA A 802 106.33 70.75 18.10
CA ALA A 802 106.84 71.43 19.37
C ALA A 802 105.82 72.27 20.26
N LEU A 803 105.93 72.44 21.62
CA LEU A 803 104.77 72.48 22.59
C LEU A 803 104.73 73.40 23.89
N HIS A 804 103.64 73.31 24.72
CA HIS A 804 103.40 73.85 26.11
C HIS A 804 102.80 72.76 27.10
N VAL A 805 103.20 72.61 28.40
CA VAL A 805 102.82 71.42 29.25
C VAL A 805 102.88 71.54 30.79
N ALA A 806 101.85 71.27 31.61
CA ALA A 806 101.94 71.29 33.10
C ALA A 806 103.02 70.38 33.75
N LYS A 807 103.41 70.72 34.99
CA LYS A 807 104.66 70.27 35.63
C LYS A 807 104.73 68.76 35.92
N GLY A 808 105.27 68.01 34.97
CA GLY A 808 105.59 66.58 35.09
C GLY A 808 105.14 65.72 33.90
N ASP A 809 104.32 66.27 33.01
CA ASP A 809 103.31 65.44 32.30
C ASP A 809 103.50 65.26 30.79
N ALA A 810 104.57 65.79 30.19
CA ALA A 810 104.91 65.43 28.81
C ALA A 810 105.49 64.01 28.81
N VAL A 811 104.65 62.99 28.65
CA VAL A 811 105.07 61.57 28.65
C VAL A 811 104.47 60.74 27.50
N ARG A 812 103.59 61.27 26.65
CA ARG A 812 103.23 60.62 25.37
C ARG A 812 103.11 61.58 24.20
N LEU A 813 103.01 60.93 23.06
CA LEU A 813 102.92 61.45 21.72
C LEU A 813 101.96 60.65 20.93
N LYS A 814 101.26 61.31 20.02
CA LYS A 814 100.47 60.63 19.02
C LYS A 814 100.88 61.03 17.62
N ALA A 815 100.54 60.16 16.69
CA ALA A 815 100.64 60.33 15.25
C ALA A 815 99.37 59.67 14.67
N GLY A 816 98.55 60.35 13.85
CA GLY A 816 97.27 59.81 13.35
C GLY A 816 96.88 60.08 11.88
N TRP A 817 96.77 59.04 11.03
CA TRP A 817 96.38 59.12 9.61
C TRP A 817 95.31 58.10 9.21
N MET A 818 94.19 58.56 8.62
CA MET A 818 93.07 57.75 8.10
C MET A 818 92.41 56.80 9.12
N VAL A 819 93.13 55.76 9.53
CA VAL A 819 92.76 54.77 10.55
C VAL A 819 93.96 54.35 11.41
N PHE A 820 95.16 54.80 11.05
CA PHE A 820 96.43 54.54 11.73
C PHE A 820 96.68 55.65 12.71
N GLU A 821 96.10 55.51 13.90
CA GLU A 821 96.59 56.23 15.06
C GLU A 821 97.56 55.37 15.85
N GLN A 822 98.70 55.98 16.20
CA GLN A 822 99.77 55.34 16.95
C GLN A 822 100.29 56.32 18.00
N GLU A 823 100.47 55.80 19.20
CA GLU A 823 101.13 56.51 20.28
C GLU A 823 102.58 56.03 20.47
N ASP A 824 103.40 56.93 21.01
CA ASP A 824 104.75 56.71 21.51
C ASP A 824 104.86 57.42 22.87
N THR A 825 105.91 57.14 23.65
CA THR A 825 106.18 57.93 24.85
C THR A 825 106.93 59.21 24.49
N PHE A 826 106.55 60.32 25.12
CA PHE A 826 107.37 61.52 25.19
C PHE A 826 108.50 61.21 26.17
N ASN A 827 109.50 60.49 25.68
CA ASN A 827 110.82 60.51 26.24
C ASN A 827 111.52 61.77 25.72
N PRO A 828 111.92 62.73 26.58
CA PRO A 828 112.66 63.93 26.14
C PRO A 828 114.00 63.63 25.46
N LEU A 829 114.46 62.36 25.46
CA LEU A 829 115.78 61.92 25.02
C LEU A 829 115.76 61.07 23.73
N GLU A 830 114.66 60.36 23.42
CA GLU A 830 114.51 59.52 22.21
C GLU A 830 113.04 59.55 21.71
N PRO A 831 112.74 60.23 20.58
CA PRO A 831 111.34 60.48 20.18
C PRO A 831 111.00 59.99 18.74
N VAL A 832 110.53 58.74 18.57
CA VAL A 832 110.22 58.15 17.23
C VAL A 832 109.09 57.09 17.26
N VAL A 833 107.89 57.50 16.82
CA VAL A 833 106.65 56.69 16.76
C VAL A 833 106.70 55.59 15.67
N ARG A 834 105.98 54.44 15.81
CA ARG A 834 105.91 53.35 14.79
C ARG A 834 104.54 52.66 14.66
N VAL A 835 103.86 52.79 13.51
CA VAL A 835 102.44 52.34 13.32
C VAL A 835 102.27 50.97 12.62
N PRO A 836 101.20 50.16 12.86
CA PRO A 836 101.30 48.71 12.64
C PRO A 836 100.94 48.14 11.25
N ILE A 837 99.87 48.59 10.57
CA ILE A 837 99.38 47.87 9.37
C ILE A 837 98.53 48.76 8.45
N GLY A 838 99.19 49.61 7.65
CA GLY A 838 98.55 50.65 6.82
C GLY A 838 97.38 50.19 5.92
N LEU A 839 96.65 51.17 5.38
CA LEU A 839 95.42 51.01 4.56
C LEU A 839 95.54 49.90 3.48
N TYR A 840 96.78 49.73 2.99
CA TYR A 840 97.27 48.78 2.01
C TYR A 840 97.15 47.28 2.37
N SER A 841 96.54 46.86 3.48
CA SER A 841 96.64 45.46 3.97
C SER A 841 95.35 44.65 4.22
N LEU A 842 94.16 45.26 4.30
CA LEU A 842 92.99 44.56 4.91
C LEU A 842 92.14 43.68 3.95
N LEU A 843 92.29 43.84 2.63
CA LEU A 843 91.31 43.39 1.61
C LEU A 843 91.31 41.87 1.25
N LEU A 844 91.99 41.00 2.00
CA LEU A 844 92.52 39.74 1.42
C LEU A 844 91.77 38.41 1.70
N TYR A 845 90.88 38.30 2.70
CA TYR A 845 90.62 37.01 3.37
C TYR A 845 89.23 36.32 3.20
N THR A 846 88.23 36.92 2.56
CA THR A 846 86.80 36.54 2.76
C THR A 846 86.20 35.41 1.89
N ALA A 847 86.98 34.72 1.05
CA ALA A 847 86.43 34.01 -0.14
C ALA A 847 86.06 32.50 -0.01
N LEU A 848 86.15 31.86 1.17
CA LEU A 848 86.41 30.40 1.26
C LEU A 848 85.22 29.43 1.59
N ALA A 849 83.95 29.88 1.70
CA ALA A 849 82.99 29.18 2.57
C ALA A 849 81.84 28.31 1.96
N PHE A 850 81.62 28.24 0.63
CA PHE A 850 80.25 27.99 0.09
C PHE A 850 79.86 26.56 -0.39
N VAL A 851 80.74 25.55 -0.37
CA VAL A 851 80.60 24.38 -1.28
C VAL A 851 79.88 23.12 -0.73
N ALA A 852 79.80 22.91 0.58
CA ALA A 852 79.62 21.55 1.14
C ALA A 852 78.19 20.94 1.11
N CYS A 853 77.12 21.70 0.85
CA CYS A 853 75.75 21.29 1.22
C CYS A 853 75.05 20.26 0.29
N PHE A 854 75.65 19.82 -0.81
CA PHE A 854 74.91 19.22 -1.94
C PHE A 854 74.61 17.71 -1.84
N LEU A 855 75.29 16.95 -0.96
CA LEU A 855 75.35 15.47 -1.04
C LEU A 855 74.19 14.70 -0.37
N VAL A 856 73.19 15.38 0.22
CA VAL A 856 72.21 14.76 1.14
C VAL A 856 71.04 14.03 0.43
N ALA A 857 70.81 14.26 -0.86
CA ALA A 857 69.52 13.95 -1.50
C ALA A 857 69.29 12.49 -1.96
N TRP A 858 70.31 11.71 -2.32
CA TRP A 858 70.15 10.51 -3.17
C TRP A 858 69.56 9.28 -2.44
N LYS A 859 69.77 9.13 -1.12
CA LYS A 859 69.75 7.82 -0.45
C LYS A 859 68.38 7.34 0.10
N LYS A 860 67.27 8.01 -0.23
CA LYS A 860 65.94 7.76 0.38
C LYS A 860 64.87 7.11 -0.53
N PHE A 861 65.20 6.81 -1.80
CA PHE A 861 64.19 6.58 -2.85
C PHE A 861 64.06 5.12 -3.36
N SER A 862 64.72 4.13 -2.73
CA SER A 862 64.90 2.78 -3.31
C SER A 862 64.40 1.62 -2.42
N ALA A 863 63.25 1.78 -1.77
CA ALA A 863 62.71 0.76 -0.85
C ALA A 863 61.17 0.66 -0.86
N SER A 864 60.55 0.74 -2.04
CA SER A 864 59.09 0.62 -2.23
C SER A 864 58.69 0.23 -3.67
N ALA A 865 59.21 -0.90 -4.14
CA ALA A 865 58.82 -1.66 -5.35
C ALA A 865 59.58 -3.00 -5.32
N SER A 866 59.13 -4.10 -5.93
CA SER A 866 57.87 -4.34 -6.67
C SER A 866 56.62 -4.31 -5.78
#